data_AF-A0A812RCF3-F1
#
_entry.id   AF-A0A812RCF3-F1
#
_cell.length_a   1.000
_cell.length_b   1.000
_cell.length_c   1.000
_cell.angle_alpha   90.00
_cell.angle_beta   90.00
_cell.angle_gamma   90.00
#
_symmetry.space_group_name_H-M   'P 1'
#
loop_
_entity.id
_entity.type
_entity.pdbx_description
1 polymer ?
#
loop_
_entity_poly.entity_id
_entity_poly.type
_entity_poly.pdbx_seq_one_letter_code
_entity_poly.pdbx_strand_id
1 'polypeptide(L)'
;MRVHRRESLWADKDYKKANLGTKYKCNPFGGTSHAKGIVVEKIGIEAKQPNSAIRKCCRVQLIKNGKKIAAFVPRMESGSAALPARRWAALLLTASIGIVSAADDLVQTVDLYRAMAKPPDGKETNPVSNNNLADVMGVLRYVHQEVIVEHVAGDPERTSRKYGIDSFGHYRMKIRNPDSILKDPSKLAMPGFGRYGAFDYGVATSLDLLEGVVANGDYVGISKEDSPQINFTHPWYWFSVDGDCPNLPWQCVKPFDGCTAEAPPTKPQPCDPEGCAGKQDKDARNCSSNPHFTDPSDTDTARKCCLHYSQFPDKVIMGGLCNSSVKDPTGEIGCVYTYQAMGDKDFVNIDDLNGITSMPCGSGGKRKCTGWKDWRQNCYDPKGTYKKKFHCKDCSSTSPKWDVAIENTNYCVEYDLHPYCQQTQDLCKDPRCMQLKKEEKETGLPFWKGKCEVRDNQRRAEAVAEYFLGDSVKDSHWLVDKAAMDASPACASKDSSVPNQCTPNPDGGPYCTRLFGGVCSSCYIPNTDPPYPDPTSQPMCPWDVLKEKGNGDAKPVQTKCASEDPLSLCCLYGITTCGNVTGTDGSDAELTAKGYLMVARMQDNKEMVKFAQRYVESFKGAVVDQTAFSSDVYSTWHYQPPTLPEQAWDDFASTVNQSSGVSFNPVKPTPKPSGGGGLTWLWIVIAVVVLALLGFAAFKYRQNQQGRAGGPFRFATRFARRFHWADMAVFVLPDAVESPQIAWCEARDGCLNFIDENDEVLVSGFGRRGHAVGDIPGVRFKVVKVAGCGLGALYRNKKEKPRS
;
A
#
# COMPACT_ATOMS: atom_id res chain seq x y z
N MET A 1 40.39 -47.21 30.63
CA MET A 1 39.61 -45.97 30.37
C MET A 1 38.08 -46.15 30.31
N ARG A 2 37.50 -47.29 29.86
CA ARG A 2 36.03 -47.47 29.76
C ARG A 2 35.29 -47.76 31.08
N VAL A 3 35.90 -48.49 32.02
CA VAL A 3 35.26 -48.85 33.31
C VAL A 3 35.17 -47.65 34.23
N HIS A 4 36.25 -46.87 34.32
CA HIS A 4 36.28 -45.65 35.15
C HIS A 4 35.24 -44.62 34.71
N ARG A 5 35.06 -44.41 33.39
CA ARG A 5 34.00 -43.53 32.85
C ARG A 5 32.59 -44.02 33.20
N ARG A 6 32.36 -45.35 33.29
CA ARG A 6 31.07 -45.94 33.68
C ARG A 6 30.79 -45.75 35.18
N GLU A 7 31.80 -45.85 36.03
CA GLU A 7 31.65 -45.62 37.47
C GLU A 7 31.51 -44.14 37.81
N SER A 8 32.24 -43.26 37.12
CA SER A 8 32.10 -41.80 37.26
C SER A 8 30.72 -41.29 36.86
N LEU A 9 30.01 -41.98 35.95
CA LEU A 9 28.62 -41.63 35.60
C LEU A 9 27.67 -41.76 36.79
N TRP A 10 27.91 -42.66 37.75
CA TRP A 10 27.05 -42.78 38.93
C TRP A 10 27.27 -41.67 39.98
N ALA A 11 28.37 -40.91 39.85
CA ALA A 11 28.61 -39.69 40.63
C ALA A 11 27.86 -38.46 40.04
N ASP A 12 27.47 -38.51 38.76
CA ASP A 12 26.64 -37.50 38.12
C ASP A 12 25.21 -37.54 38.70
N LYS A 13 24.78 -36.41 39.27
CA LYS A 13 23.46 -36.28 39.92
C LYS A 13 22.31 -36.47 38.94
N ASP A 14 22.47 -36.05 37.69
CA ASP A 14 21.44 -36.14 36.66
C ASP A 14 21.35 -37.58 36.11
N TYR A 15 22.49 -38.24 35.91
CA TYR A 15 22.53 -39.67 35.55
C TYR A 15 21.91 -40.55 36.65
N LYS A 16 22.27 -40.31 37.92
CA LYS A 16 21.74 -41.02 39.09
C LYS A 16 20.22 -40.83 39.22
N LYS A 17 19.71 -39.62 38.97
CA LYS A 17 18.28 -39.28 39.03
C LYS A 17 17.46 -39.89 37.90
N ALA A 18 18.04 -40.03 36.70
CA ALA A 18 17.40 -40.68 35.56
C ALA A 18 17.30 -42.21 35.76
N ASN A 19 18.34 -42.83 36.33
CA ASN A 19 18.47 -44.30 36.37
C ASN A 19 17.98 -44.96 37.67
N LEU A 20 17.75 -44.19 38.76
CA LEU A 20 17.25 -44.75 40.03
C LEU A 20 15.75 -45.09 40.03
N GLY A 21 14.99 -44.74 39.00
CA GLY A 21 13.53 -45.04 38.90
C GLY A 21 12.64 -44.40 39.98
N THR A 22 13.22 -43.67 40.94
CA THR A 22 12.55 -43.02 42.08
C THR A 22 11.48 -42.02 41.67
N LYS A 23 11.60 -41.44 40.46
CA LYS A 23 10.61 -40.55 39.85
C LYS A 23 9.24 -41.20 39.67
N TYR A 24 9.19 -42.52 39.45
CA TYR A 24 7.94 -43.26 39.24
C TYR A 24 7.39 -43.84 40.55
N LYS A 25 8.27 -44.32 41.45
CA LYS A 25 7.86 -44.85 42.77
C LYS A 25 7.37 -43.77 43.74
N CYS A 26 7.93 -42.56 43.71
CA CYS A 26 7.65 -41.52 44.71
C CYS A 26 6.64 -40.43 44.25
N ASN A 27 6.01 -40.58 43.08
CA ASN A 27 5.01 -39.61 42.61
C ASN A 27 3.64 -39.87 43.25
N PRO A 28 3.04 -38.91 43.99
CA PRO A 28 1.69 -39.09 44.56
C PRO A 28 0.61 -39.25 43.48
N PHE A 29 0.86 -38.90 42.22
CA PHE A 29 -0.07 -39.18 41.12
C PHE A 29 0.08 -40.58 40.49
N GLY A 30 1.06 -41.40 40.90
CA GLY A 30 1.20 -42.76 40.36
C GLY A 30 1.40 -42.81 38.84
N GLY A 31 1.97 -41.76 38.24
CA GLY A 31 2.22 -41.67 36.80
C GLY A 31 1.18 -40.89 35.98
N THR A 32 0.01 -40.54 36.53
CA THR A 32 -1.00 -39.73 35.81
C THR A 32 -0.68 -38.24 35.80
N SER A 33 -1.18 -37.50 34.79
CA SER A 33 -0.99 -36.04 34.68
C SER A 33 -1.89 -35.23 35.62
N HIS A 34 -3.05 -35.78 35.98
CA HIS A 34 -4.04 -35.19 36.87
C HIS A 34 -4.53 -36.21 37.91
N ALA A 35 -5.06 -35.73 39.03
CA ALA A 35 -5.72 -36.57 40.03
C ALA A 35 -6.91 -35.83 40.65
N LYS A 36 -7.99 -36.59 40.93
CA LYS A 36 -9.09 -36.11 41.75
C LYS A 36 -8.73 -36.21 43.23
N GLY A 37 -9.16 -35.22 44.00
CA GLY A 37 -8.96 -35.19 45.45
C GLY A 37 -10.04 -34.37 46.14
N ILE A 38 -10.11 -34.54 47.45
CA ILE A 38 -11.04 -33.84 48.34
C ILE A 38 -10.24 -32.79 49.12
N VAL A 39 -10.75 -31.56 49.17
CA VAL A 39 -10.12 -30.48 49.94
C VAL A 39 -10.32 -30.73 51.44
N VAL A 40 -9.21 -30.75 52.19
CA VAL A 40 -9.20 -30.99 53.64
C VAL A 40 -9.18 -29.66 54.40
N GLU A 41 -8.31 -28.74 54.00
CA GLU A 41 -8.15 -27.42 54.66
C GLU A 41 -7.54 -26.40 53.69
N LYS A 42 -7.81 -25.11 53.92
CA LYS A 42 -7.16 -23.98 53.22
C LYS A 42 -5.88 -23.59 53.96
N ILE A 43 -4.77 -23.37 53.25
CA ILE A 43 -3.45 -23.09 53.84
C ILE A 43 -2.78 -21.88 53.19
N GLY A 44 -2.06 -21.06 53.98
CA GLY A 44 -1.18 -20.00 53.47
C GLY A 44 0.28 -20.45 53.55
N ILE A 45 1.05 -20.32 52.47
CA ILE A 45 2.47 -20.66 52.44
C ILE A 45 3.29 -19.43 52.11
N GLU A 46 4.23 -19.07 52.98
CA GLU A 46 5.13 -17.94 52.76
C GLU A 46 6.09 -18.19 51.59
N ALA A 47 6.30 -17.16 50.76
CA ALA A 47 7.30 -17.20 49.69
C ALA A 47 8.72 -17.15 50.27
N LYS A 48 9.69 -17.70 49.53
CA LYS A 48 11.11 -17.60 49.91
C LYS A 48 11.60 -16.15 49.83
N GLN A 49 12.29 -15.67 50.87
CA GLN A 49 12.90 -14.33 50.97
C GLN A 49 13.70 -13.97 49.70
N PRO A 50 13.66 -12.72 49.21
CA PRO A 50 13.32 -11.45 49.89
C PRO A 50 11.85 -10.98 49.74
N ASN A 51 10.96 -11.81 49.19
CA ASN A 51 9.54 -11.47 49.05
C ASN A 51 8.74 -11.91 50.29
N SER A 52 8.02 -11.00 50.95
CA SER A 52 7.16 -11.29 52.13
C SER A 52 5.75 -11.79 51.80
N ALA A 53 5.49 -12.16 50.54
CA ALA A 53 4.15 -12.51 50.08
C ALA A 53 3.70 -13.92 50.52
N ILE A 54 2.50 -14.02 51.12
CA ILE A 54 1.83 -15.29 51.43
C ILE A 54 1.08 -15.80 50.19
N ARG A 55 1.35 -17.04 49.77
CA ARG A 55 0.68 -17.72 48.65
C ARG A 55 -0.44 -18.61 49.17
N LYS A 56 -1.66 -18.35 48.71
CA LYS A 56 -2.86 -19.10 49.08
C LYS A 56 -2.87 -20.48 48.39
N CYS A 57 -2.96 -21.54 49.19
CA CYS A 57 -2.95 -22.93 48.76
C CYS A 57 -4.07 -23.71 49.50
N CYS A 58 -4.29 -24.97 49.12
CA CYS A 58 -5.18 -25.89 49.83
C CYS A 58 -4.49 -27.24 50.05
N ARG A 59 -4.84 -27.94 51.14
CA ARG A 59 -4.45 -29.32 51.35
C ARG A 59 -5.51 -30.23 50.75
N VAL A 60 -5.10 -31.09 49.84
CA VAL A 60 -5.99 -32.00 49.10
C VAL A 60 -5.61 -33.44 49.42
N GLN A 61 -6.58 -34.24 49.83
CA GLN A 61 -6.42 -35.69 49.95
C GLN A 61 -6.83 -36.35 48.64
N LEU A 62 -5.91 -37.06 48.00
CA LEU A 62 -6.17 -37.73 46.74
C LEU A 62 -7.09 -38.94 46.95
N ILE A 63 -8.17 -39.04 46.19
CA ILE A 63 -9.15 -40.14 46.30
C ILE A 63 -8.48 -41.49 45.99
N LYS A 64 -7.61 -41.52 44.98
CA LYS A 64 -7.00 -42.77 44.47
C LYS A 64 -6.02 -43.47 45.41
N ASN A 65 -5.38 -42.75 46.33
CA ASN A 65 -4.33 -43.33 47.18
C ASN A 65 -4.28 -42.75 48.60
N GLY A 66 -5.25 -41.92 48.99
CA GLY A 66 -5.35 -41.32 50.32
C GLY A 66 -4.23 -40.35 50.70
N LYS A 67 -3.28 -40.05 49.80
CA LYS A 67 -2.13 -39.18 50.10
C LYS A 67 -2.58 -37.72 50.16
N LYS A 68 -2.17 -37.01 51.21
CA LYS A 68 -2.40 -35.56 51.36
C LYS A 68 -1.29 -34.77 50.64
N ILE A 69 -1.67 -33.83 49.79
CA ILE A 69 -0.76 -32.95 49.04
C ILE A 69 -1.15 -31.49 49.23
N ALA A 70 -0.19 -30.57 49.10
CA ALA A 70 -0.46 -29.13 49.02
C ALA A 70 -0.58 -28.69 47.56
N ALA A 71 -1.66 -27.98 47.23
CA ALA A 71 -1.94 -27.48 45.89
C ALA A 71 -2.16 -25.95 45.88
N PHE A 72 -1.50 -25.25 44.96
CA PHE A 72 -1.64 -23.81 44.76
C PHE A 72 -2.97 -23.45 44.11
N VAL A 73 -3.58 -22.35 44.55
CA VAL A 73 -4.82 -21.80 43.98
C VAL A 73 -4.46 -20.54 43.19
N PRO A 74 -4.58 -20.53 41.85
CA PRO A 74 -4.19 -19.39 41.03
C PRO A 74 -5.13 -18.20 41.20
N ARG A 75 -4.59 -16.97 41.08
CA ARG A 75 -5.37 -15.74 40.89
C ARG A 75 -5.57 -15.54 39.39
N MET A 76 -6.81 -15.30 38.97
CA MET A 76 -7.15 -15.07 37.56
C MET A 76 -7.24 -13.56 37.30
N GLU A 77 -6.25 -12.97 36.64
CA GLU A 77 -6.39 -11.62 36.07
C GLU A 77 -7.02 -11.74 34.68
N SER A 78 -7.96 -10.84 34.37
CA SER A 78 -8.67 -10.80 33.10
C SER A 78 -7.71 -10.45 31.98
N GLY A 79 -7.33 -11.45 31.19
CA GLY A 79 -6.85 -11.27 29.81
C GLY A 79 -5.35 -11.51 29.58
N SER A 80 -4.86 -12.72 29.81
CA SER A 80 -3.66 -13.24 29.14
C SER A 80 -3.66 -14.77 29.21
N ALA A 81 -3.95 -15.43 28.10
CA ALA A 81 -3.79 -16.88 27.98
C ALA A 81 -2.50 -17.19 27.23
N ALA A 82 -1.36 -16.99 27.91
CA ALA A 82 -0.09 -17.58 27.49
C ALA A 82 0.05 -18.96 28.14
N LEU A 83 0.04 -20.01 27.33
CA LEU A 83 0.75 -21.25 27.62
C LEU A 83 2.02 -21.24 26.79
N PRO A 84 3.17 -21.60 27.37
CA PRO A 84 4.14 -22.37 26.60
C PRO A 84 4.47 -23.69 27.29
N ALA A 85 4.16 -24.75 26.55
CA ALA A 85 5.06 -25.83 26.13
C ALA A 85 6.19 -26.26 27.09
N ARG A 86 6.31 -27.59 27.26
CA ARG A 86 7.45 -28.36 26.68
C ARG A 86 7.39 -29.84 27.07
N ARG A 87 7.18 -30.67 26.07
CA ARG A 87 7.97 -31.88 25.75
C ARG A 87 8.17 -31.78 24.24
N TRP A 88 9.34 -31.98 23.65
CA TRP A 88 10.23 -33.13 23.77
C TRP A 88 11.65 -32.75 23.35
N ALA A 89 12.63 -33.56 23.74
CA ALA A 89 13.81 -33.79 22.91
C ALA A 89 14.11 -35.29 22.95
N ALA A 90 13.84 -35.97 21.83
CA ALA A 90 14.52 -37.18 21.42
C ALA A 90 14.18 -37.45 19.95
N LEU A 91 14.96 -36.89 19.04
CA LEU A 91 15.58 -37.59 17.91
C LEU A 91 16.43 -36.58 17.13
N LEU A 92 17.75 -36.74 17.17
CA LEU A 92 18.63 -36.34 16.07
C LEU A 92 19.63 -37.46 15.85
N LEU A 93 19.29 -38.28 14.85
CA LEU A 93 20.25 -38.96 13.99
C LEU A 93 19.53 -39.28 12.68
N THR A 94 19.26 -38.23 11.89
CA THR A 94 19.18 -38.28 10.41
C THR A 94 19.24 -36.86 9.85
N ALA A 95 20.26 -36.66 9.01
CA ALA A 95 20.44 -35.71 7.91
C ALA A 95 19.38 -34.61 7.67
N SER A 96 19.89 -33.37 7.63
CA SER A 96 19.65 -32.39 6.55
C SER A 96 18.23 -32.17 6.05
N ILE A 97 17.33 -31.62 6.86
CA ILE A 97 16.19 -30.82 6.36
C ILE A 97 16.02 -29.61 7.28
N GLY A 98 16.01 -28.41 6.69
CA GLY A 98 16.07 -27.12 7.36
C GLY A 98 14.95 -26.90 8.38
N ILE A 99 15.33 -26.40 9.55
CA ILE A 99 14.41 -25.75 10.49
C ILE A 99 14.23 -24.33 9.97
N VAL A 100 13.08 -24.06 9.34
CA VAL A 100 12.60 -22.69 9.14
C VAL A 100 12.28 -22.13 10.53
N SER A 101 13.08 -21.18 10.97
CA SER A 101 12.82 -20.33 12.14
C SER A 101 11.53 -19.53 11.89
N ALA A 102 10.76 -19.23 12.95
CA ALA A 102 9.58 -18.36 12.91
C ALA A 102 9.90 -16.87 12.58
N ALA A 103 11.00 -16.60 11.88
CA ALA A 103 11.41 -15.29 11.38
C ALA A 103 10.77 -14.94 10.01
N ASP A 104 10.16 -15.92 9.33
CA ASP A 104 9.72 -15.78 7.93
C ASP A 104 8.32 -15.16 7.75
N ASP A 105 7.50 -15.02 8.79
CA ASP A 105 6.05 -14.79 8.60
C ASP A 105 5.64 -13.35 8.24
N LEU A 106 6.57 -12.38 8.13
CA LEU A 106 6.25 -11.02 7.67
C LEU A 106 7.43 -10.29 6.97
N VAL A 107 8.23 -11.00 6.18
CA VAL A 107 9.19 -10.35 5.28
C VAL A 107 8.46 -9.91 4.02
N GLN A 108 8.31 -8.62 3.78
CA GLN A 108 7.68 -8.06 2.57
C GLN A 108 8.74 -7.78 1.51
N THR A 109 8.44 -8.05 0.24
CA THR A 109 9.29 -7.65 -0.90
C THR A 109 8.62 -6.53 -1.65
N VAL A 110 9.29 -5.38 -1.76
CA VAL A 110 8.76 -4.15 -2.38
C VAL A 110 9.75 -3.66 -3.42
N ASP A 111 9.25 -3.33 -4.61
CA ASP A 111 10.01 -2.65 -5.65
C ASP A 111 9.95 -1.14 -5.38
N LEU A 112 11.10 -0.56 -5.04
CA LEU A 112 11.27 0.85 -4.68
C LEU A 112 12.17 1.56 -5.70
N TYR A 113 11.95 2.85 -5.85
CA TYR A 113 12.60 3.69 -6.85
C TYR A 113 13.15 4.96 -6.24
N ARG A 114 14.23 5.46 -6.84
CA ARG A 114 14.86 6.73 -6.48
C ARG A 114 15.26 7.49 -7.73
N ALA A 115 14.94 8.78 -7.78
CA ALA A 115 15.51 9.67 -8.78
C ALA A 115 16.89 10.13 -8.31
N MET A 116 17.94 9.83 -9.07
CA MET A 116 19.32 10.08 -8.66
C MET A 116 20.24 10.29 -9.86
N ALA A 117 21.44 10.82 -9.61
CA ALA A 117 22.52 10.76 -10.59
C ALA A 117 23.02 9.31 -10.69
N LYS A 118 23.21 8.80 -11.91
CA LYS A 118 23.83 7.49 -12.10
C LYS A 118 25.30 7.53 -11.65
N PRO A 119 25.76 6.61 -10.80
CA PRO A 119 27.16 6.52 -10.43
C PRO A 119 28.06 6.33 -11.66
N PRO A 120 29.26 6.96 -11.73
CA PRO A 120 30.14 6.88 -12.90
C PRO A 120 30.53 5.45 -13.30
N ASP A 121 30.72 4.57 -12.32
CA ASP A 121 31.09 3.16 -12.54
C ASP A 121 29.85 2.24 -12.69
N GLY A 122 28.65 2.82 -12.79
CA GLY A 122 27.40 2.07 -12.91
C GLY A 122 26.98 1.30 -11.65
N LYS A 123 27.69 1.52 -10.54
CA LYS A 123 27.50 0.80 -9.27
C LYS A 123 27.28 1.81 -8.16
N GLU A 124 26.17 1.66 -7.44
CA GLU A 124 25.97 2.41 -6.20
C GLU A 124 26.84 1.79 -5.12
N THR A 125 27.89 2.51 -4.71
CA THR A 125 28.85 2.04 -3.70
C THR A 125 28.44 2.43 -2.29
N ASN A 126 27.56 3.43 -2.13
CA ASN A 126 27.09 3.81 -0.81
C ASN A 126 25.82 3.03 -0.45
N PRO A 127 25.72 2.51 0.77
CA PRO A 127 24.51 1.83 1.18
C PRO A 127 23.33 2.81 1.21
N VAL A 128 22.20 2.41 0.64
CA VAL A 128 20.92 3.12 0.77
C VAL A 128 20.51 3.14 2.23
N SER A 129 20.67 4.29 2.86
CA SER A 129 20.46 4.52 4.28
C SER A 129 20.23 6.02 4.51
N ASN A 130 19.40 6.38 5.50
CA ASN A 130 18.85 7.73 5.69
C ASN A 130 18.32 8.32 4.38
N ASN A 131 17.41 7.58 3.72
CA ASN A 131 16.98 7.90 2.37
C ASN A 131 15.46 7.89 2.21
N ASN A 132 14.99 8.70 1.27
CA ASN A 132 13.61 8.71 0.81
C ASN A 132 13.54 7.94 -0.51
N LEU A 133 12.72 6.90 -0.52
CA LEU A 133 12.42 6.09 -1.68
C LEU A 133 10.93 6.21 -1.99
N ALA A 134 10.51 5.86 -3.19
CA ALA A 134 9.10 5.84 -3.56
C ALA A 134 8.77 4.61 -4.38
N ASP A 135 7.50 4.34 -4.58
CA ASP A 135 7.09 3.52 -5.73
C ASP A 135 7.33 4.28 -7.06
N VAL A 136 7.07 3.62 -8.19
CA VAL A 136 7.28 4.23 -9.52
C VAL A 136 6.45 5.50 -9.74
N MET A 137 5.27 5.58 -9.11
CA MET A 137 4.36 6.72 -9.25
C MET A 137 4.86 7.92 -8.44
N GLY A 138 5.29 7.69 -7.20
CA GLY A 138 5.85 8.71 -6.32
C GLY A 138 7.16 9.27 -6.85
N VAL A 139 8.04 8.43 -7.42
CA VAL A 139 9.29 8.91 -8.02
C VAL A 139 9.03 9.74 -9.29
N LEU A 140 8.04 9.36 -10.10
CA LEU A 140 7.61 10.14 -11.25
C LEU A 140 7.02 11.48 -10.80
N ARG A 141 6.22 11.50 -9.74
CA ARG A 141 5.71 12.73 -9.14
C ARG A 141 6.82 13.65 -8.68
N TYR A 142 7.85 13.11 -8.05
CA TYR A 142 9.01 13.89 -7.63
C TYR A 142 9.73 14.52 -8.83
N VAL A 143 10.05 13.72 -9.86
CA VAL A 143 10.75 14.22 -11.05
C VAL A 143 9.94 15.30 -11.75
N HIS A 144 8.66 15.06 -11.96
CA HIS A 144 7.76 15.91 -12.72
C HIS A 144 7.36 17.21 -11.99
N GLN A 145 7.74 17.39 -10.73
CA GLN A 145 7.50 18.63 -9.97
C GLN A 145 8.77 19.37 -9.62
N GLU A 146 9.79 18.64 -9.20
CA GLU A 146 10.98 19.22 -8.59
C GLU A 146 12.17 19.24 -9.54
N VAL A 147 12.23 18.33 -10.51
CA VAL A 147 13.46 18.05 -11.25
C VAL A 147 13.46 18.67 -12.64
N ILE A 148 12.36 18.55 -13.37
CA ILE A 148 12.27 18.94 -14.79
C ILE A 148 11.44 20.21 -15.06
N VAL A 149 10.72 20.74 -14.06
CA VAL A 149 9.80 21.87 -14.24
C VAL A 149 10.57 23.17 -14.36
N GLU A 150 10.58 23.76 -15.56
CA GLU A 150 11.47 24.90 -15.87
C GLU A 150 11.11 26.21 -15.16
N HIS A 151 9.83 26.52 -14.94
CA HIS A 151 9.48 27.74 -14.21
C HIS A 151 9.85 27.70 -12.73
N VAL A 152 10.08 26.51 -12.16
CA VAL A 152 10.58 26.34 -10.78
C VAL A 152 12.11 26.37 -10.74
N ALA A 153 12.77 25.92 -11.81
CA ALA A 153 14.21 25.72 -11.84
C ALA A 153 15.05 27.02 -11.82
N GLY A 154 14.44 28.20 -12.02
CA GLY A 154 15.00 29.55 -11.80
C GLY A 154 16.16 29.96 -12.73
N ASP A 155 17.17 29.11 -12.87
CA ASP A 155 18.41 29.33 -13.60
C ASP A 155 18.34 28.78 -15.05
N PRO A 156 18.31 29.66 -16.08
CA PRO A 156 18.35 29.26 -17.48
C PRO A 156 19.68 28.59 -17.89
N GLU A 157 20.79 28.90 -17.20
CA GLU A 157 22.15 28.45 -17.54
C GLU A 157 22.55 27.12 -16.86
N ARG A 158 21.63 26.51 -16.12
CA ARG A 158 21.88 25.28 -15.38
C ARG A 158 22.44 24.17 -16.29
N THR A 159 23.50 23.52 -15.81
CA THR A 159 24.23 22.49 -16.57
C THR A 159 23.78 21.08 -16.26
N SER A 160 22.85 20.91 -15.32
CA SER A 160 22.24 19.64 -14.92
C SER A 160 20.81 19.86 -14.43
N ARG A 161 20.04 18.78 -14.29
CA ARG A 161 18.78 18.78 -13.53
C ARG A 161 19.03 19.01 -12.05
N LYS A 162 17.97 19.32 -11.29
CA LYS A 162 18.05 19.48 -9.83
C LYS A 162 18.78 18.28 -9.22
N TYR A 163 19.74 18.54 -8.35
CA TYR A 163 20.64 17.55 -7.71
C TYR A 163 21.43 16.64 -8.67
N GLY A 164 21.60 17.01 -9.94
CA GLY A 164 22.30 16.17 -10.92
C GLY A 164 21.51 14.93 -11.32
N ILE A 165 20.21 14.85 -11.02
CA ILE A 165 19.36 13.70 -11.33
C ILE A 165 19.34 13.47 -12.85
N ASP A 166 19.71 12.27 -13.27
CA ASP A 166 19.70 11.86 -14.68
C ASP A 166 19.09 10.48 -14.89
N SER A 167 18.79 9.75 -13.81
CA SER A 167 18.35 8.36 -13.87
C SER A 167 17.34 8.03 -12.79
N PHE A 168 16.51 7.02 -13.05
CA PHE A 168 15.78 6.31 -12.00
C PHE A 168 16.59 5.06 -11.60
N GLY A 169 16.85 4.90 -10.31
CA GLY A 169 17.40 3.69 -9.71
C GLY A 169 16.29 2.80 -9.17
N HIS A 170 16.36 1.50 -9.43
CA HIS A 170 15.39 0.49 -8.98
C HIS A 170 16.00 -0.41 -7.90
N TYR A 171 15.28 -0.56 -6.79
CA TYR A 171 15.65 -1.34 -5.62
C TYR A 171 14.59 -2.40 -5.35
N ARG A 172 14.97 -3.67 -5.44
CA ARG A 172 14.15 -4.76 -4.88
C ARG A 172 14.51 -4.96 -3.42
N MET A 173 13.71 -4.40 -2.53
CA MET A 173 13.95 -4.42 -1.10
C MET A 173 13.12 -5.49 -0.42
N LYS A 174 13.73 -6.24 0.51
CA LYS A 174 13.00 -7.03 1.50
C LYS A 174 12.99 -6.29 2.81
N ILE A 175 11.83 -6.26 3.46
CA ILE A 175 11.57 -5.43 4.64
C ILE A 175 10.88 -6.28 5.70
N ARG A 176 11.38 -6.21 6.94
CA ARG A 176 10.72 -6.72 8.13
C ARG A 176 10.93 -5.73 9.27
N ASN A 177 9.89 -4.99 9.61
CA ASN A 177 9.92 -4.05 10.72
C ASN A 177 9.91 -4.75 12.08
N PRO A 178 10.39 -4.08 13.14
CA PRO A 178 10.48 -4.67 14.47
C PRO A 178 9.10 -4.95 15.07
N ASP A 179 9.02 -6.00 15.89
CA ASP A 179 7.79 -6.39 16.61
C ASP A 179 7.24 -5.26 17.50
N SER A 180 8.10 -4.35 17.97
CA SER A 180 7.74 -3.14 18.74
C SER A 180 6.84 -2.18 17.97
N ILE A 181 6.91 -2.21 16.63
CA ILE A 181 6.06 -1.48 15.69
C ILE A 181 4.95 -2.38 15.19
N LEU A 182 5.28 -3.60 14.74
CA LEU A 182 4.30 -4.51 14.14
C LEU A 182 3.15 -4.86 15.09
N LYS A 183 3.39 -4.95 16.40
CA LYS A 183 2.37 -5.34 17.39
C LYS A 183 1.65 -4.14 18.03
N ASP A 184 2.02 -2.92 17.68
CA ASP A 184 1.41 -1.70 18.23
C ASP A 184 0.67 -0.93 17.13
N PRO A 185 -0.68 -0.97 17.11
CA PRO A 185 -1.45 -0.32 16.06
C PRO A 185 -1.26 1.19 16.03
N SER A 186 -0.87 1.83 17.14
CA SER A 186 -0.66 3.28 17.19
C SER A 186 0.59 3.74 16.43
N LYS A 187 1.53 2.81 16.19
CA LYS A 187 2.82 3.06 15.52
C LYS A 187 2.81 2.67 14.05
N LEU A 188 1.84 1.88 13.61
CA LEU A 188 1.68 1.50 12.21
C LEU A 188 1.07 2.65 11.42
N ALA A 189 1.70 3.00 10.29
CA ALA A 189 1.04 3.80 9.26
C ALA A 189 0.21 2.91 8.33
N MET A 190 0.76 1.75 7.98
CA MET A 190 0.10 0.72 7.19
C MET A 190 0.56 -0.66 7.69
N PRO A 191 -0.17 -1.75 7.36
CA PRO A 191 0.21 -3.09 7.79
C PRO A 191 1.66 -3.44 7.40
N GLY A 192 2.49 -3.69 8.42
CA GLY A 192 3.91 -3.99 8.27
C GLY A 192 4.85 -2.78 8.25
N PHE A 193 4.34 -1.54 8.27
CA PHE A 193 5.15 -0.33 8.12
C PHE A 193 4.93 0.69 9.23
N GLY A 194 6.02 1.29 9.72
CA GLY A 194 5.99 2.42 10.64
C GLY A 194 5.59 3.73 9.96
N ARG A 195 5.53 4.81 10.73
CA ARG A 195 5.24 6.16 10.20
C ARG A 195 6.41 6.70 9.39
N TYR A 196 6.13 7.25 8.21
CA TYR A 196 7.15 7.90 7.40
C TYR A 196 7.81 9.09 8.12
N GLY A 197 9.11 9.26 7.89
CA GLY A 197 9.84 10.49 8.18
C GLY A 197 10.83 10.78 7.06
N ALA A 198 10.82 12.00 6.53
CA ALA A 198 11.70 12.35 5.42
C ALA A 198 13.15 12.56 5.88
N PHE A 199 14.08 12.28 4.99
CA PHE A 199 15.50 12.57 5.13
C PHE A 199 15.96 13.61 4.10
N ASP A 200 16.63 14.66 4.55
CA ASP A 200 17.29 15.65 3.69
C ASP A 200 18.80 15.59 3.92
N TYR A 201 19.57 15.34 2.87
CA TYR A 201 21.03 15.16 2.94
C TYR A 201 21.49 14.11 3.97
N GLY A 202 20.66 13.08 4.18
CA GLY A 202 20.89 12.02 5.16
C GLY A 202 20.50 12.37 6.60
N VAL A 203 19.89 13.54 6.85
CA VAL A 203 19.36 13.96 8.15
C VAL A 203 17.86 13.78 8.20
N ALA A 204 17.33 13.18 9.26
CA ALA A 204 15.89 13.18 9.51
C ALA A 204 15.36 14.61 9.60
N THR A 205 14.27 14.92 8.92
CA THR A 205 13.70 16.29 8.88
C THR A 205 12.73 16.58 10.03
N SER A 206 12.26 15.53 10.72
CA SER A 206 11.25 15.62 11.78
C SER A 206 11.73 15.00 13.07
N LEU A 207 11.35 15.61 14.20
CA LEU A 207 11.66 15.09 15.54
C LEU A 207 10.96 13.75 15.79
N ASP A 208 9.71 13.61 15.33
CA ASP A 208 8.90 12.39 15.48
C ASP A 208 9.59 11.15 14.90
N LEU A 209 10.28 11.28 13.76
CA LEU A 209 11.08 10.20 13.17
C LEU A 209 12.21 9.78 14.12
N LEU A 210 12.98 10.74 14.63
CA LEU A 210 14.08 10.49 15.56
C LEU A 210 13.59 9.85 16.87
N GLU A 211 12.53 10.39 17.45
CA GLU A 211 11.89 9.82 18.65
C GLU A 211 11.39 8.39 18.37
N GLY A 212 10.82 8.15 17.19
CA GLY A 212 10.38 6.84 16.74
C GLY A 212 11.53 5.82 16.71
N VAL A 213 12.67 6.19 16.12
CA VAL A 213 13.84 5.29 16.01
C VAL A 213 14.49 5.05 17.39
N VAL A 214 14.64 6.12 18.19
CA VAL A 214 15.14 6.03 19.57
C VAL A 214 14.26 5.13 20.44
N ALA A 215 12.94 5.25 20.34
CA ALA A 215 12.00 4.49 21.14
C ALA A 215 11.89 3.02 20.69
N ASN A 216 11.79 2.79 19.37
CA ASN A 216 11.32 1.51 18.84
C ASN A 216 12.41 0.66 18.18
N GLY A 217 13.58 1.22 17.90
CA GLY A 217 14.59 0.63 17.03
C GLY A 217 14.46 1.14 15.59
N ASP A 218 15.31 0.61 14.72
CA ASP A 218 15.31 0.89 13.28
C ASP A 218 14.01 0.43 12.62
N TYR A 219 13.54 1.15 11.60
CA TYR A 219 12.34 0.77 10.87
C TYR A 219 12.21 1.47 9.51
N VAL A 220 11.58 0.77 8.57
CA VAL A 220 11.09 1.37 7.32
C VAL A 220 9.72 2.00 7.55
N GLY A 221 9.65 3.30 7.33
CA GLY A 221 8.41 4.07 7.38
C GLY A 221 7.74 4.15 6.02
N ILE A 222 6.40 4.32 6.01
CA ILE A 222 5.62 4.52 4.79
C ILE A 222 4.63 5.67 4.95
N SER A 223 4.38 6.40 3.87
CA SER A 223 3.29 7.35 3.72
C SER A 223 2.53 7.08 2.45
N LYS A 224 1.21 6.98 2.56
CA LYS A 224 0.29 7.00 1.43
C LYS A 224 0.08 8.46 0.99
N GLU A 225 0.15 8.73 -0.30
CA GLU A 225 -0.16 10.04 -0.85
C GLU A 225 -1.20 9.91 -1.97
N ASP A 226 -2.22 10.78 -1.89
CA ASP A 226 -3.39 10.80 -2.78
C ASP A 226 -3.54 12.17 -3.48
N SER A 227 -2.51 13.01 -3.40
CA SER A 227 -2.55 14.40 -3.87
C SER A 227 -2.97 14.53 -5.35
N PRO A 228 -3.83 15.51 -5.70
CA PRO A 228 -4.26 15.80 -7.09
C PRO A 228 -3.16 16.45 -7.95
N GLN A 229 -1.95 16.48 -7.42
CA GLN A 229 -0.73 17.01 -8.00
C GLN A 229 -0.31 16.34 -9.31
N ILE A 230 -0.48 15.02 -9.36
CA ILE A 230 -0.40 14.20 -10.57
C ILE A 230 -1.54 13.21 -10.45
N ASN A 231 -2.43 13.20 -11.43
CA ASN A 231 -3.58 12.33 -11.39
C ASN A 231 -3.15 10.90 -11.73
N PHE A 232 -3.15 10.02 -10.74
CA PHE A 232 -3.09 8.58 -10.91
C PHE A 232 -4.43 7.95 -10.52
N THR A 233 -4.68 6.72 -10.96
CA THR A 233 -5.91 5.96 -10.61
C THR A 233 -5.91 5.45 -9.17
N HIS A 234 -4.75 5.43 -8.52
CA HIS A 234 -4.54 4.86 -7.20
C HIS A 234 -3.54 5.66 -6.37
N PRO A 235 -3.52 5.45 -5.04
CA PRO A 235 -2.47 5.94 -4.16
C PRO A 235 -1.09 5.55 -4.63
N TRP A 236 -0.14 6.36 -4.23
CA TRP A 236 1.27 6.09 -4.37
C TRP A 236 1.97 6.32 -3.04
N TYR A 237 3.20 5.81 -2.92
CA TYR A 237 3.83 5.64 -1.61
C TYR A 237 5.23 6.24 -1.56
N TRP A 238 5.49 6.98 -0.48
CA TRP A 238 6.84 7.31 -0.03
C TRP A 238 7.27 6.34 1.06
N PHE A 239 8.54 5.97 1.03
CA PHE A 239 9.19 5.12 1.99
C PHE A 239 10.41 5.82 2.55
N SER A 240 10.64 5.64 3.84
CA SER A 240 11.82 6.17 4.53
C SER A 240 12.62 5.00 5.08
N VAL A 241 13.88 4.90 4.70
CA VAL A 241 14.81 3.89 5.23
C VAL A 241 15.83 4.58 6.11
N ASP A 242 15.86 4.16 7.37
CA ASP A 242 16.78 4.69 8.36
C ASP A 242 18.18 4.09 8.20
N GLY A 243 19.17 4.85 8.63
CA GLY A 243 20.59 4.63 8.41
C GLY A 243 21.43 5.02 9.61
N ASP A 244 22.74 5.02 9.41
CA ASP A 244 23.70 5.42 10.42
C ASP A 244 23.42 6.87 10.89
N CYS A 245 23.26 7.06 12.21
CA CYS A 245 23.18 8.37 12.84
C CYS A 245 22.18 9.35 12.15
N PRO A 246 20.87 9.04 12.15
CA PRO A 246 19.87 9.79 11.40
C PRO A 246 19.69 11.25 11.85
N ASN A 247 20.27 11.63 13.00
CA ASN A 247 20.30 13.00 13.50
C ASN A 247 21.41 13.86 12.87
N LEU A 248 22.28 13.29 12.03
CA LEU A 248 23.45 13.96 11.45
C LEU A 248 23.49 13.86 9.91
N PRO A 249 24.08 14.85 9.22
CA PRO A 249 24.22 14.78 7.76
C PRO A 249 25.11 13.63 7.34
N TRP A 250 24.82 13.00 6.20
CA TRP A 250 25.58 11.85 5.68
C TRP A 250 27.10 12.07 5.66
N GLN A 251 27.53 13.29 5.32
CA GLN A 251 28.96 13.66 5.26
C GLN A 251 29.64 13.69 6.62
N CYS A 252 28.87 13.80 7.70
CA CYS A 252 29.35 13.90 9.07
C CYS A 252 29.18 12.57 9.83
N VAL A 253 28.73 11.50 9.15
CA VAL A 253 28.71 10.12 9.68
C VAL A 253 30.06 9.42 9.45
N LYS A 254 30.90 9.93 8.53
CA LYS A 254 32.32 9.58 8.38
C LYS A 254 33.18 10.56 9.20
N PRO A 255 34.30 10.11 9.79
CA PRO A 255 34.66 10.37 11.18
C PRO A 255 34.61 11.86 11.54
N PHE A 256 33.74 12.18 12.50
CA PHE A 256 33.42 13.52 12.97
C PHE A 256 34.04 13.74 14.36
N ASP A 257 35.13 14.47 14.45
CA ASP A 257 35.68 14.92 15.75
C ASP A 257 35.01 16.26 16.11
N GLY A 258 33.96 16.27 16.94
CA GLY A 258 33.34 17.56 17.27
C GLY A 258 32.07 17.67 18.12
N CYS A 259 31.44 16.61 18.62
CA CYS A 259 30.31 16.81 19.53
C CYS A 259 30.80 17.17 20.94
N THR A 260 30.28 18.26 21.50
CA THR A 260 30.53 18.62 22.90
C THR A 260 29.96 17.52 23.80
N ALA A 261 30.67 17.21 24.89
CA ALA A 261 30.40 16.07 25.77
C ALA A 261 29.04 16.10 26.50
N GLU A 262 28.16 17.07 26.22
CA GLU A 262 27.00 17.37 27.07
C GLU A 262 25.66 16.81 26.55
N ALA A 263 25.51 16.48 25.25
CA ALA A 263 24.49 15.59 24.70
C ALA A 263 24.54 15.58 23.16
N PRO A 264 24.30 14.44 22.48
CA PRO A 264 24.09 14.44 21.04
C PRO A 264 22.87 15.32 20.69
N PRO A 265 22.90 16.08 19.58
CA PRO A 265 21.77 16.91 19.18
C PRO A 265 20.56 16.02 18.93
N THR A 266 19.50 16.26 19.72
CA THR A 266 18.25 15.49 19.66
C THR A 266 17.26 16.05 18.66
N LYS A 267 17.45 17.31 18.24
CA LYS A 267 16.63 17.95 17.21
C LYS A 267 17.29 17.82 15.85
N PRO A 268 16.51 17.59 14.77
CA PRO A 268 16.97 17.84 13.42
C PRO A 268 17.60 19.22 13.33
N GLN A 269 18.88 19.29 13.00
CA GLN A 269 19.56 20.54 12.68
C GLN A 269 19.75 20.54 11.16
N PRO A 270 18.87 21.21 10.40
CA PRO A 270 19.12 21.38 8.98
C PRO A 270 20.45 22.14 8.80
N CYS A 271 21.16 21.86 7.72
CA CYS A 271 22.18 22.78 7.23
C CYS A 271 21.50 24.16 7.03
N ASP A 272 22.04 25.21 7.65
CA ASP A 272 21.47 26.57 7.70
C ASP A 272 20.79 27.03 6.38
N PRO A 273 19.54 27.56 6.40
CA PRO A 273 18.76 27.94 5.21
C PRO A 273 19.43 28.91 4.24
N GLU A 274 20.28 29.85 4.69
CA GLU A 274 21.02 30.75 3.79
C GLU A 274 22.07 29.98 2.96
N GLY A 275 22.42 28.77 3.38
CA GLY A 275 23.36 27.89 2.70
C GLY A 275 22.73 26.88 1.75
N CYS A 276 21.40 26.79 1.59
CA CYS A 276 20.80 25.70 0.79
C CYS A 276 20.33 26.11 -0.63
N ALA A 277 20.45 27.38 -1.00
CA ALA A 277 20.24 27.81 -2.38
C ALA A 277 21.48 27.49 -3.24
N GLY A 278 21.33 26.56 -4.20
CA GLY A 278 22.37 26.29 -5.22
C GLY A 278 23.44 25.26 -4.87
N LYS A 279 23.23 24.40 -3.85
CA LYS A 279 24.23 23.39 -3.44
C LYS A 279 24.14 22.07 -4.20
N GLN A 280 25.30 21.54 -4.59
CA GLN A 280 25.51 20.17 -5.06
C GLN A 280 26.03 19.32 -3.89
N ASP A 281 26.07 17.98 -4.04
CA ASP A 281 26.58 17.05 -3.00
C ASP A 281 27.96 17.44 -2.44
N LYS A 282 28.77 18.21 -3.14
CA LYS A 282 30.07 18.71 -2.66
C LYS A 282 30.01 19.84 -1.62
N ASP A 283 28.83 20.40 -1.34
CA ASP A 283 28.68 21.67 -0.63
C ASP A 283 28.17 21.55 0.83
N ALA A 284 28.14 20.35 1.42
CA ALA A 284 28.00 20.18 2.88
C ALA A 284 29.29 20.53 3.65
N ARG A 285 29.89 21.66 3.26
CA ARG A 285 30.98 22.32 3.97
C ARG A 285 30.46 22.93 5.27
N ASN A 286 30.53 22.15 6.35
CA ASN A 286 30.81 22.64 7.70
C ASN A 286 31.27 21.53 8.68
N CYS A 287 31.83 20.42 8.17
CA CYS A 287 32.44 19.37 9.01
C CYS A 287 33.99 19.33 8.88
N SER A 288 34.64 20.35 8.30
CA SER A 288 36.06 20.27 7.89
C SER A 288 36.99 21.29 8.57
N SER A 289 37.70 20.86 9.61
CA SER A 289 39.09 21.29 9.86
C SER A 289 39.88 20.29 10.74
N ASN A 290 39.99 19.02 10.35
CA ASN A 290 41.15 18.18 10.72
C ASN A 290 41.22 16.89 9.88
N PRO A 291 42.40 16.45 9.37
CA PRO A 291 42.53 15.19 8.68
C PRO A 291 42.98 14.11 9.68
N HIS A 292 42.25 13.01 9.81
CA HIS A 292 42.74 11.63 9.95
C HIS A 292 41.54 10.72 10.22
N PHE A 293 41.34 9.68 9.40
CA PHE A 293 41.24 8.27 9.79
C PHE A 293 40.50 7.41 8.75
N THR A 294 40.99 6.18 8.65
CA THR A 294 40.52 5.07 7.84
C THR A 294 40.10 3.93 8.78
N ASP A 295 38.98 4.03 9.50
CA ASP A 295 38.34 2.86 10.13
C ASP A 295 36.89 3.17 10.55
N PRO A 296 35.85 2.52 9.98
CA PRO A 296 34.45 2.64 10.41
C PRO A 296 34.14 1.97 11.77
N SER A 297 35.14 1.41 12.47
CA SER A 297 34.98 0.77 13.78
C SER A 297 35.32 1.64 14.99
N ASP A 298 35.61 2.93 14.81
CA ASP A 298 35.84 3.84 15.94
C ASP A 298 34.54 4.14 16.72
N THR A 299 34.24 3.27 17.66
CA THR A 299 33.09 3.37 18.56
C THR A 299 33.12 4.63 19.44
N ASP A 300 34.26 5.29 19.64
CA ASP A 300 34.36 6.40 20.59
C ASP A 300 33.77 7.71 20.06
N THR A 301 33.78 7.88 18.74
CA THR A 301 33.22 9.04 18.04
C THR A 301 31.71 8.89 17.78
N ALA A 302 31.28 7.73 17.28
CA ALA A 302 29.86 7.41 17.09
C ALA A 302 29.06 7.45 18.41
N ARG A 303 29.67 6.98 19.52
CA ARG A 303 29.05 7.03 20.87
C ARG A 303 28.77 8.43 21.38
N LYS A 304 29.52 9.45 20.93
CA LYS A 304 29.40 10.84 21.42
C LYS A 304 28.36 11.66 20.66
N CYS A 305 28.17 11.39 19.36
CA CYS A 305 27.41 12.27 18.47
C CYS A 305 26.05 11.73 18.02
N CYS A 306 25.92 10.42 17.96
CA CYS A 306 24.73 9.78 17.45
C CYS A 306 23.78 9.44 18.61
N LEU A 307 22.49 9.39 18.30
CA LEU A 307 21.48 9.02 19.28
C LEU A 307 21.63 7.54 19.68
N HIS A 308 21.21 7.22 20.90
CA HIS A 308 21.19 5.87 21.44
C HIS A 308 19.77 5.32 21.50
N TYR A 309 19.63 4.00 21.38
CA TYR A 309 18.32 3.37 21.56
C TYR A 309 17.90 3.46 23.03
N SER A 310 16.65 3.84 23.29
CA SER A 310 16.07 3.89 24.64
C SER A 310 16.15 2.53 25.36
N GLN A 311 15.99 1.45 24.61
CA GLN A 311 16.04 0.06 25.11
C GLN A 311 17.47 -0.44 25.35
N PHE A 312 18.46 0.17 24.68
CA PHE A 312 19.86 -0.21 24.74
C PHE A 312 20.74 1.05 24.82
N PRO A 313 20.85 1.69 26.00
CA PRO A 313 21.58 2.95 26.15
C PRO A 313 23.07 2.89 25.80
N ASP A 314 23.66 1.71 25.71
CA ASP A 314 25.04 1.49 25.29
C ASP A 314 25.18 1.31 23.75
N LYS A 315 24.06 1.25 23.03
CA LYS A 315 24.01 1.04 21.58
C LYS A 315 23.56 2.31 20.87
N VAL A 316 24.39 2.71 19.93
CA VAL A 316 24.20 3.83 19.02
C VAL A 316 23.32 3.39 17.85
N ILE A 317 22.53 4.31 17.30
CA ILE A 317 21.70 4.08 16.12
C ILE A 317 22.57 3.99 14.86
N MET A 318 22.65 2.78 14.29
CA MET A 318 23.44 2.45 13.08
C MET A 318 22.55 1.98 11.92
N GLY A 319 21.26 2.32 11.96
CA GLY A 319 20.30 2.08 10.87
C GLY A 319 19.82 0.64 10.71
N GLY A 320 18.80 0.48 9.87
CA GLY A 320 18.12 -0.80 9.65
C GLY A 320 18.72 -1.73 8.58
N LEU A 321 19.81 -1.35 7.90
CA LEU A 321 20.37 -2.18 6.83
C LEU A 321 21.07 -3.41 7.40
N CYS A 322 20.56 -4.60 7.04
CA CYS A 322 21.18 -5.86 7.42
C CYS A 322 22.59 -6.03 6.83
N ASN A 323 23.42 -6.82 7.52
CA ASN A 323 24.69 -7.30 7.00
C ASN A 323 24.49 -8.03 5.66
N SER A 324 25.43 -7.86 4.72
CA SER A 324 25.41 -8.48 3.37
C SER A 324 25.29 -10.01 3.35
N SER A 325 25.63 -10.68 4.46
CA SER A 325 25.47 -12.13 4.61
C SER A 325 24.02 -12.57 4.88
N VAL A 326 23.15 -11.64 5.27
CA VAL A 326 21.75 -11.89 5.61
C VAL A 326 20.88 -11.64 4.38
N LYS A 327 20.09 -12.65 3.99
CA LYS A 327 19.21 -12.59 2.82
C LYS A 327 17.79 -12.11 3.12
N ASP A 328 17.34 -12.33 4.35
CA ASP A 328 15.99 -12.00 4.81
C ASP A 328 16.13 -11.21 6.11
N PRO A 329 15.54 -10.01 6.19
CA PRO A 329 15.65 -9.17 7.37
C PRO A 329 14.99 -9.82 8.58
N THR A 330 15.55 -9.56 9.75
CA THR A 330 15.11 -10.17 11.01
C THR A 330 14.08 -9.31 11.75
N GLY A 331 14.10 -8.00 11.53
CA GLY A 331 13.39 -6.99 12.31
C GLY A 331 14.05 -6.68 13.64
N GLU A 332 15.26 -7.18 13.90
CA GLU A 332 16.08 -6.74 15.02
C GLU A 332 16.83 -5.45 14.66
N ILE A 333 17.29 -4.72 15.67
CA ILE A 333 18.16 -3.54 15.52
C ILE A 333 19.36 -3.89 14.62
N GLY A 334 19.62 -3.06 13.62
CA GLY A 334 20.67 -3.30 12.62
C GLY A 334 20.28 -4.28 11.50
N CYS A 335 19.03 -4.78 11.45
CA CYS A 335 18.61 -5.69 10.39
C CYS A 335 17.08 -5.73 10.15
N VAL A 336 16.57 -4.64 9.58
CA VAL A 336 15.18 -4.38 9.19
C VAL A 336 14.96 -4.53 7.69
N TYR A 337 15.95 -4.21 6.87
CA TYR A 337 15.83 -4.34 5.41
C TYR A 337 17.11 -4.86 4.75
N THR A 338 16.92 -5.50 3.59
CA THR A 338 17.98 -5.96 2.70
C THR A 338 17.62 -5.57 1.27
N TYR A 339 18.62 -5.30 0.44
CA TYR A 339 18.44 -5.15 -1.00
C TYR A 339 19.68 -5.70 -1.72
N GLN A 340 19.53 -6.00 -3.01
CA GLN A 340 20.66 -6.43 -3.83
C GLN A 340 21.49 -5.23 -4.26
N ALA A 341 22.82 -5.38 -4.23
CA ALA A 341 23.71 -4.34 -4.74
C ALA A 341 23.38 -4.02 -6.20
N MET A 342 23.20 -2.74 -6.49
CA MET A 342 22.84 -2.27 -7.83
C MET A 342 24.02 -2.39 -8.80
N GLY A 343 23.72 -2.80 -10.03
CA GLY A 343 24.61 -2.66 -11.17
C GLY A 343 23.98 -1.81 -12.27
N ASP A 344 24.65 -1.75 -13.42
CA ASP A 344 24.25 -0.89 -14.54
C ASP A 344 22.80 -1.05 -15.00
N LYS A 345 22.27 -2.28 -14.95
CA LYS A 345 20.92 -2.63 -15.36
C LYS A 345 19.83 -2.10 -14.42
N ASP A 346 20.20 -1.72 -13.20
CA ASP A 346 19.28 -1.24 -12.17
C ASP A 346 19.12 0.29 -12.23
N PHE A 347 19.66 0.92 -13.28
CA PHE A 347 19.49 2.33 -13.60
C PHE A 347 18.91 2.51 -15.00
N VAL A 348 17.86 3.33 -15.11
CA VAL A 348 17.35 3.80 -16.40
C VAL A 348 17.63 5.29 -16.55
N ASN A 349 18.25 5.67 -17.66
CA ASN A 349 18.55 7.06 -17.96
C ASN A 349 17.27 7.79 -18.42
N ILE A 350 17.01 8.95 -17.82
CA ILE A 350 15.82 9.77 -18.12
C ILE A 350 15.84 10.31 -19.55
N ASP A 351 17.01 10.61 -20.09
CA ASP A 351 17.18 11.15 -21.46
C ASP A 351 16.86 10.11 -22.52
N ASP A 352 17.09 8.83 -22.22
CA ASP A 352 16.68 7.72 -23.08
C ASP A 352 15.17 7.52 -23.02
N LEU A 353 14.59 7.54 -21.81
CA LEU A 353 13.13 7.40 -21.60
C LEU A 353 12.31 8.50 -22.27
N ASN A 354 12.73 9.75 -22.14
CA ASN A 354 12.01 10.89 -22.69
C ASN A 354 12.35 11.17 -24.19
N GLY A 355 13.29 10.40 -24.76
CA GLY A 355 13.70 10.47 -26.16
C GLY A 355 14.70 11.58 -26.51
N ILE A 356 15.28 12.29 -25.53
CA ILE A 356 16.29 13.32 -25.75
C ILE A 356 17.47 12.78 -26.57
N THR A 357 17.98 11.59 -26.27
CA THR A 357 19.15 11.02 -26.97
C THR A 357 18.85 10.67 -28.43
N SER A 358 17.57 10.63 -28.81
CA SER A 358 17.13 10.43 -30.19
C SER A 358 16.84 11.73 -30.95
N MET A 359 16.83 12.88 -30.27
CA MET A 359 16.55 14.18 -30.88
C MET A 359 17.74 14.71 -31.71
N PRO A 360 17.49 15.53 -32.75
CA PRO A 360 18.54 16.20 -33.50
C PRO A 360 19.13 17.39 -32.73
N CYS A 361 20.46 17.48 -32.71
CA CYS A 361 21.25 18.54 -32.09
C CYS A 361 22.32 19.09 -33.04
N GLY A 362 22.84 20.26 -32.69
CA GLY A 362 23.87 20.99 -33.42
C GLY A 362 23.34 21.77 -34.63
N SER A 363 24.24 22.45 -35.31
CA SER A 363 23.91 23.31 -36.47
C SER A 363 23.25 22.50 -37.59
N GLY A 364 21.96 22.74 -37.81
CA GLY A 364 21.17 22.05 -38.83
C GLY A 364 20.72 20.64 -38.44
N GLY A 365 20.81 20.25 -37.16
CA GLY A 365 20.33 18.94 -36.70
C GLY A 365 21.12 17.75 -37.20
N LYS A 366 22.40 17.94 -37.53
CA LYS A 366 23.26 16.96 -38.21
C LYS A 366 23.70 15.77 -37.34
N ARG A 367 23.50 15.84 -36.02
CA ARG A 367 23.85 14.77 -35.09
C ARG A 367 22.73 14.55 -34.08
N LYS A 368 22.72 13.38 -33.44
CA LYS A 368 21.89 13.15 -32.27
C LYS A 368 22.42 13.91 -31.05
N CYS A 369 21.54 14.22 -30.12
CA CYS A 369 21.91 14.81 -28.84
C CYS A 369 22.61 13.78 -27.95
N THR A 370 23.63 14.18 -27.20
CA THR A 370 24.38 13.26 -26.33
C THR A 370 23.78 13.12 -24.94
N GLY A 371 22.79 13.96 -24.59
CA GLY A 371 22.11 13.96 -23.30
C GLY A 371 21.44 15.32 -23.04
N TRP A 372 20.87 15.48 -21.86
CA TRP A 372 20.04 16.62 -21.48
C TRP A 372 20.72 17.97 -21.67
N LYS A 373 21.96 18.12 -21.17
CA LYS A 373 22.71 19.39 -21.26
C LYS A 373 22.93 19.80 -22.71
N ASP A 374 23.33 18.84 -23.54
CA ASP A 374 23.57 19.07 -24.96
C ASP A 374 22.27 19.39 -25.70
N TRP A 375 21.18 18.69 -25.39
CA TRP A 375 19.86 19.00 -25.94
C TRP A 375 19.38 20.39 -25.55
N ARG A 376 19.47 20.76 -24.27
CA ARG A 376 19.10 22.10 -23.81
C ARG A 376 19.83 23.19 -24.57
N GLN A 377 21.13 23.05 -24.78
CA GLN A 377 21.97 24.08 -25.38
C GLN A 377 21.94 24.07 -26.92
N ASN A 378 21.83 22.88 -27.51
CA ASN A 378 22.11 22.67 -28.93
C ASN A 378 20.98 21.97 -29.70
N CYS A 379 19.78 21.81 -29.13
CA CYS A 379 18.63 21.24 -29.84
C CYS A 379 18.38 21.93 -31.19
N TYR A 380 18.16 21.12 -32.22
CA TYR A 380 17.71 21.62 -33.52
C TYR A 380 16.18 21.68 -33.55
N ASP A 381 15.64 22.87 -33.32
CA ASP A 381 14.19 23.12 -33.24
C ASP A 381 13.78 24.26 -34.19
N PRO A 382 13.73 24.02 -35.51
CA PRO A 382 13.40 25.05 -36.49
C PRO A 382 11.96 25.57 -36.38
N LYS A 383 11.08 24.84 -35.67
CA LYS A 383 9.67 25.21 -35.45
C LYS A 383 9.46 25.97 -34.14
N GLY A 384 10.47 26.11 -33.29
CA GLY A 384 10.31 26.73 -31.96
C GLY A 384 9.36 25.96 -31.04
N THR A 385 9.32 24.63 -31.17
CA THR A 385 8.45 23.73 -30.39
C THR A 385 8.89 23.63 -28.93
N TYR A 386 10.20 23.62 -28.67
CA TYR A 386 10.81 23.38 -27.37
C TYR A 386 11.51 24.61 -26.80
N LYS A 387 11.77 25.63 -27.63
CA LYS A 387 12.37 26.91 -27.21
C LYS A 387 11.37 27.89 -26.64
N LYS A 388 10.50 27.42 -25.74
CA LYS A 388 9.46 28.23 -25.13
C LYS A 388 9.08 27.72 -23.73
N LYS A 389 8.79 28.66 -22.82
CA LYS A 389 8.35 28.39 -21.46
C LYS A 389 7.19 29.31 -21.07
N PHE A 390 6.47 28.95 -20.02
CA PHE A 390 5.51 29.86 -19.39
C PHE A 390 6.26 30.89 -18.54
N HIS A 391 5.79 32.12 -18.63
CA HIS A 391 6.19 33.20 -17.75
C HIS A 391 4.93 33.83 -17.19
N CYS A 392 4.88 33.96 -15.86
CA CYS A 392 3.80 34.69 -15.25
C CYS A 392 4.23 36.10 -14.87
N LYS A 393 3.56 37.08 -15.45
CA LYS A 393 3.77 38.51 -15.18
C LYS A 393 3.03 38.96 -13.93
N ASP A 394 1.82 38.44 -13.72
CA ASP A 394 1.02 38.63 -12.50
C ASP A 394 0.20 37.37 -12.18
N CYS A 395 0.69 36.56 -11.24
CA CYS A 395 0.05 35.33 -10.71
C CYS A 395 -0.19 35.42 -9.21
N SER A 396 -0.42 36.62 -8.66
CA SER A 396 -0.71 36.72 -7.23
C SER A 396 -2.03 36.00 -6.91
N SER A 397 -2.14 35.44 -5.70
CA SER A 397 -3.40 34.83 -5.22
C SER A 397 -4.53 35.87 -5.11
N THR A 398 -4.19 37.18 -5.13
CA THR A 398 -5.13 38.31 -5.12
C THR A 398 -5.58 38.77 -6.50
N SER A 399 -4.97 38.29 -7.59
CA SER A 399 -5.30 38.72 -8.95
C SER A 399 -6.50 37.93 -9.51
N PRO A 400 -7.56 38.60 -10.01
CA PRO A 400 -8.78 37.92 -10.48
C PRO A 400 -8.58 37.11 -11.77
N LYS A 401 -7.54 37.41 -12.54
CA LYS A 401 -7.09 36.65 -13.71
C LYS A 401 -5.57 36.75 -13.77
N TRP A 402 -4.88 35.62 -13.91
CA TRP A 402 -3.43 35.60 -14.03
C TRP A 402 -3.01 35.97 -15.45
N ASP A 403 -2.00 36.83 -15.54
CA ASP A 403 -1.34 37.20 -16.81
C ASP A 403 -0.20 36.22 -17.08
N VAL A 404 -0.57 35.10 -17.70
CA VAL A 404 0.37 34.06 -18.13
C VAL A 404 0.66 34.23 -19.62
N ALA A 405 1.93 34.39 -19.95
CA ALA A 405 2.43 34.44 -21.32
C ALA A 405 3.36 33.27 -21.60
N ILE A 406 3.52 32.93 -22.88
CA ILE A 406 4.59 32.06 -23.34
C ILE A 406 5.74 32.95 -23.82
N GLU A 407 6.94 32.68 -23.31
CA GLU A 407 8.16 33.37 -23.69
C GLU A 407 9.09 32.45 -24.47
N ASN A 408 9.68 33.00 -25.54
CA ASN A 408 10.72 32.30 -26.27
C ASN A 408 12.01 32.28 -25.47
N THR A 409 12.69 31.14 -25.49
CA THR A 409 13.95 30.93 -24.80
C THR A 409 15.05 30.64 -25.82
N ASN A 410 16.29 30.95 -25.46
CA ASN A 410 17.44 30.63 -26.33
C ASN A 410 17.90 29.16 -26.19
N TYR A 411 17.33 28.44 -25.22
CA TYR A 411 17.59 27.04 -24.87
C TYR A 411 16.32 26.20 -25.00
N CYS A 412 16.45 24.88 -25.07
CA CYS A 412 15.31 23.97 -25.07
C CYS A 412 14.80 23.66 -23.65
N VAL A 413 13.48 23.67 -23.50
CA VAL A 413 12.73 23.47 -22.26
C VAL A 413 12.21 22.03 -22.25
N GLU A 414 12.68 21.23 -21.30
CA GLU A 414 12.31 19.82 -21.18
C GLU A 414 10.83 19.66 -20.86
N TYR A 415 10.35 20.41 -19.87
CA TYR A 415 8.96 20.42 -19.47
C TYR A 415 8.61 21.72 -18.76
N ASP A 416 7.42 22.24 -19.06
CA ASP A 416 6.87 23.37 -18.32
C ASP A 416 5.35 23.34 -18.31
N LEU A 417 4.76 23.82 -17.21
CA LEU A 417 3.33 23.71 -16.91
C LEU A 417 2.72 25.09 -16.70
N HIS A 418 1.51 25.28 -17.20
CA HIS A 418 0.75 26.51 -17.03
C HIS A 418 0.54 26.78 -15.52
N PRO A 419 0.80 28.01 -15.01
CA PRO A 419 0.73 28.33 -13.59
C PRO A 419 -0.60 27.96 -12.91
N TYR A 420 -1.76 28.13 -13.57
CA TYR A 420 -3.06 27.66 -13.04
C TYR A 420 -3.09 26.19 -12.65
N CYS A 421 -2.33 25.34 -13.35
CA CYS A 421 -2.27 23.91 -13.11
C CYS A 421 -1.18 23.51 -12.08
N GLN A 422 -0.43 24.49 -11.52
CA GLN A 422 0.70 24.23 -10.63
C GLN A 422 0.70 25.01 -9.31
N GLN A 423 0.33 26.28 -9.33
CA GLN A 423 0.54 27.19 -8.18
C GLN A 423 -0.72 27.36 -7.32
N THR A 424 -1.80 26.67 -7.69
CA THR A 424 -3.09 26.75 -7.02
C THR A 424 -3.21 25.62 -6.01
N GLN A 425 -4.06 25.77 -5.00
CA GLN A 425 -4.30 24.72 -4.00
C GLN A 425 -4.88 23.45 -4.66
N ASP A 426 -5.65 23.62 -5.74
CA ASP A 426 -6.38 22.54 -6.43
C ASP A 426 -5.64 21.98 -7.67
N LEU A 427 -4.57 22.63 -8.12
CA LEU A 427 -3.64 22.13 -9.14
C LEU A 427 -4.35 21.73 -10.45
N CYS A 428 -4.27 20.44 -10.84
CA CYS A 428 -4.95 19.90 -12.01
C CYS A 428 -6.48 19.94 -11.93
N LYS A 429 -7.04 20.13 -10.73
CA LYS A 429 -8.49 20.27 -10.48
C LYS A 429 -8.94 21.73 -10.44
N ASP A 430 -8.04 22.70 -10.56
CA ASP A 430 -8.42 24.11 -10.61
C ASP A 430 -9.34 24.33 -11.84
N PRO A 431 -10.54 24.91 -11.68
CA PRO A 431 -11.46 25.13 -12.79
C PRO A 431 -10.85 25.91 -13.96
N ARG A 432 -9.91 26.82 -13.69
CA ARG A 432 -9.20 27.58 -14.72
C ARG A 432 -8.23 26.69 -15.49
N CYS A 433 -7.56 25.77 -14.81
CA CYS A 433 -6.72 24.76 -15.47
C CYS A 433 -7.58 23.81 -16.33
N MET A 434 -8.73 23.38 -15.82
CA MET A 434 -9.63 22.46 -16.54
C MET A 434 -10.21 23.09 -17.82
N GLN A 435 -10.40 24.40 -17.86
CA GLN A 435 -10.89 25.13 -19.04
C GLN A 435 -9.85 25.31 -20.15
N LEU A 436 -8.55 25.17 -19.84
CA LEU A 436 -7.49 25.24 -20.85
C LEU A 436 -7.54 24.04 -21.79
N LYS A 437 -7.25 24.25 -23.07
CA LYS A 437 -7.06 23.14 -24.01
C LYS A 437 -5.78 22.37 -23.67
N LYS A 438 -5.70 21.10 -24.09
CA LYS A 438 -4.54 20.23 -23.79
C LYS A 438 -3.22 20.86 -24.23
N GLU A 439 -3.20 21.56 -25.36
CA GLU A 439 -2.01 22.21 -25.92
C GLU A 439 -1.62 23.51 -25.22
N GLU A 440 -2.55 24.10 -24.45
CA GLU A 440 -2.36 25.35 -23.70
C GLU A 440 -1.89 25.09 -22.27
N LYS A 441 -2.07 23.87 -21.76
CA LYS A 441 -1.67 23.47 -20.39
C LYS A 441 -0.16 23.33 -20.25
N GLU A 442 0.53 22.81 -21.26
CA GLU A 442 1.90 22.30 -21.09
C GLU A 442 2.77 22.52 -22.34
N THR A 443 4.07 22.72 -22.10
CA THR A 443 5.10 22.78 -23.14
C THR A 443 6.28 21.87 -22.80
N GLY A 444 7.13 21.58 -23.79
CA GLY A 444 8.28 20.67 -23.67
C GLY A 444 8.07 19.33 -24.37
N LEU A 445 8.79 18.31 -23.90
CA LEU A 445 8.85 16.98 -24.51
C LEU A 445 7.53 16.22 -24.39
N PRO A 446 7.11 15.47 -25.43
CA PRO A 446 5.86 14.71 -25.41
C PRO A 446 5.75 13.72 -24.24
N PHE A 447 6.85 13.07 -23.85
CA PHE A 447 6.87 12.10 -22.74
C PHE A 447 6.32 12.69 -21.43
N TRP A 448 6.66 13.95 -21.14
CA TRP A 448 6.25 14.62 -19.89
C TRP A 448 4.86 15.25 -19.95
N LYS A 449 4.27 15.41 -21.14
CA LYS A 449 2.93 15.99 -21.26
C LYS A 449 1.86 15.06 -20.68
N GLY A 450 0.68 15.62 -20.46
CA GLY A 450 -0.46 14.98 -19.84
C GLY A 450 -0.30 14.78 -18.32
N LYS A 451 0.31 15.73 -17.59
CA LYS A 451 0.45 15.63 -16.12
C LYS A 451 -0.90 15.53 -15.42
N CYS A 452 -1.91 16.22 -15.93
CA CYS A 452 -3.27 16.16 -15.39
C CYS A 452 -4.09 14.98 -15.94
N GLU A 453 -3.55 14.22 -16.90
CA GLU A 453 -4.24 13.14 -17.58
C GLU A 453 -3.78 11.79 -16.99
N VAL A 454 -4.73 11.07 -16.37
CA VAL A 454 -4.45 9.79 -15.70
C VAL A 454 -3.75 8.79 -16.61
N ARG A 455 -4.20 8.69 -17.86
CA ARG A 455 -3.67 7.76 -18.86
C ARG A 455 -2.24 8.08 -19.29
N ASP A 456 -1.90 9.36 -19.45
CA ASP A 456 -0.55 9.77 -19.85
C ASP A 456 0.44 9.54 -18.68
N ASN A 457 -0.01 9.76 -17.43
CA ASN A 457 0.75 9.44 -16.24
C ASN A 457 0.99 7.92 -16.08
N GLN A 458 -0.03 7.11 -16.31
CA GLN A 458 0.07 5.64 -16.24
C GLN A 458 1.04 5.09 -17.30
N ARG A 459 0.96 5.57 -18.56
CA ARG A 459 1.91 5.18 -19.61
C ARG A 459 3.36 5.53 -19.27
N ARG A 460 3.59 6.66 -18.58
CA ARG A 460 4.93 7.01 -18.08
C ARG A 460 5.42 6.02 -17.04
N ALA A 461 4.56 5.61 -16.11
CA ALA A 461 4.89 4.61 -15.10
C ALA A 461 5.23 3.27 -15.73
N GLU A 462 4.45 2.85 -16.72
CA GLU A 462 4.70 1.64 -17.50
C GLU A 462 6.02 1.73 -18.25
N ALA A 463 6.35 2.85 -18.88
CA ALA A 463 7.63 3.03 -19.57
C ALA A 463 8.84 2.90 -18.63
N VAL A 464 8.73 3.41 -17.40
CA VAL A 464 9.78 3.24 -16.37
C VAL A 464 9.85 1.78 -15.93
N ALA A 465 8.71 1.16 -15.62
CA ALA A 465 8.65 -0.22 -15.15
C ALA A 465 9.13 -1.21 -16.21
N GLU A 466 8.78 -0.99 -17.49
CA GLU A 466 9.17 -1.84 -18.63
C GLU A 466 10.69 -1.97 -18.76
N TYR A 467 11.44 -0.90 -18.46
CA TYR A 467 12.90 -0.98 -18.51
C TYR A 467 13.46 -2.05 -17.56
N PHE A 468 12.91 -2.14 -16.35
CA PHE A 468 13.38 -3.06 -15.31
C PHE A 468 12.74 -4.44 -15.37
N LEU A 469 11.46 -4.49 -15.76
CA LEU A 469 10.62 -5.68 -15.73
C LEU A 469 10.50 -6.36 -17.10
N GLY A 470 10.92 -5.68 -18.17
CA GLY A 470 10.85 -6.15 -19.54
C GLY A 470 9.44 -6.13 -20.14
N ASP A 471 9.27 -6.85 -21.25
CA ASP A 471 8.05 -6.82 -22.08
C ASP A 471 6.78 -7.31 -21.36
N SER A 472 6.89 -7.97 -20.20
CA SER A 472 5.71 -8.40 -19.43
C SER A 472 4.80 -7.25 -18.98
N VAL A 473 5.33 -6.02 -18.90
CA VAL A 473 4.54 -4.82 -18.57
C VAL A 473 3.58 -4.45 -19.71
N LYS A 474 4.03 -4.55 -20.97
CA LYS A 474 3.29 -4.13 -22.18
C LYS A 474 1.99 -4.91 -22.45
N ASP A 475 1.83 -6.07 -21.84
CA ASP A 475 0.64 -6.91 -22.04
C ASP A 475 -0.31 -6.88 -20.84
N SER A 476 0.05 -6.18 -19.75
CA SER A 476 -0.62 -6.35 -18.46
C SER A 476 -0.83 -5.06 -17.63
N HIS A 477 -0.22 -3.93 -18.02
CA HIS A 477 -0.19 -2.68 -17.25
C HIS A 477 0.44 -2.80 -15.84
N TRP A 478 1.06 -3.93 -15.49
CA TRP A 478 1.65 -4.14 -14.17
C TRP A 478 2.94 -3.34 -13.98
N LEU A 479 3.03 -2.66 -12.83
CA LEU A 479 4.17 -1.81 -12.46
C LEU A 479 5.16 -2.50 -11.50
N VAL A 480 4.85 -3.72 -11.06
CA VAL A 480 5.60 -4.49 -10.08
C VAL A 480 5.86 -5.88 -10.61
N ASP A 481 7.05 -6.41 -10.32
CA ASP A 481 7.47 -7.74 -10.76
C ASP A 481 6.57 -8.84 -10.19
N LYS A 482 6.08 -9.71 -11.07
CA LYS A 482 5.20 -10.80 -10.67
C LYS A 482 5.87 -11.75 -9.67
N ALA A 483 7.14 -12.07 -9.88
CA ALA A 483 7.91 -12.98 -9.04
C ALA A 483 8.25 -12.37 -7.68
N ALA A 484 8.44 -11.05 -7.58
CA ALA A 484 8.61 -10.36 -6.29
C ALA A 484 7.39 -10.59 -5.37
N MET A 485 6.19 -10.41 -5.91
CA MET A 485 4.93 -10.64 -5.18
C MET A 485 4.62 -12.13 -4.97
N ASP A 486 5.02 -13.00 -5.89
CA ASP A 486 4.85 -14.45 -5.70
C ASP A 486 5.83 -15.02 -4.65
N ALA A 487 7.01 -14.41 -4.48
CA ALA A 487 8.04 -14.84 -3.54
C ALA A 487 7.68 -14.53 -2.09
N SER A 488 6.99 -13.42 -1.82
CA SER A 488 6.42 -13.14 -0.51
C SER A 488 5.08 -12.41 -0.62
N PRO A 489 3.96 -13.14 -0.74
CA PRO A 489 2.62 -12.55 -0.86
C PRO A 489 2.10 -11.94 0.46
N ALA A 490 2.91 -11.92 1.51
CA ALA A 490 2.46 -11.66 2.87
C ALA A 490 2.55 -10.17 3.22
N CYS A 491 1.57 -9.37 2.78
CA CYS A 491 1.29 -8.11 3.48
C CYS A 491 0.54 -8.33 4.82
N ALA A 492 0.06 -9.56 5.07
CA ALA A 492 -0.58 -9.96 6.33
C ALA A 492 0.31 -10.94 7.10
N SER A 493 0.41 -10.73 8.42
CA SER A 493 1.05 -11.70 9.30
C SER A 493 0.11 -12.89 9.53
N LYS A 494 0.66 -14.11 9.57
CA LYS A 494 -0.08 -15.28 10.09
C LYS A 494 -0.21 -15.25 11.61
N ASP A 495 0.54 -14.40 12.29
CA ASP A 495 0.44 -14.21 13.74
C ASP A 495 -0.78 -13.33 14.06
N SER A 496 -1.85 -13.97 14.53
CA SER A 496 -3.10 -13.34 15.01
C SER A 496 -2.92 -12.26 16.08
N SER A 497 -1.74 -12.13 16.70
CA SER A 497 -1.42 -11.06 17.65
C SER A 497 -0.96 -9.75 16.99
N VAL A 498 -0.64 -9.77 15.70
CA VAL A 498 -0.32 -8.57 14.91
C VAL A 498 -1.63 -7.86 14.54
N PRO A 499 -1.89 -6.64 15.04
CA PRO A 499 -3.07 -5.86 14.69
C PRO A 499 -3.02 -5.39 13.23
N ASN A 500 -4.17 -5.04 12.67
CA ASN A 500 -4.29 -4.57 11.28
C ASN A 500 -3.68 -5.56 10.27
N GLN A 501 -3.90 -6.86 10.47
CA GLN A 501 -3.56 -7.85 9.44
C GLN A 501 -4.24 -7.45 8.13
N CYS A 502 -3.53 -7.56 7.00
CA CYS A 502 -4.08 -7.29 5.67
C CYS A 502 -5.20 -8.28 5.33
N THR A 503 -6.35 -8.08 5.95
CA THR A 503 -7.48 -9.00 6.02
C THR A 503 -8.68 -8.27 5.42
N PRO A 504 -9.11 -8.69 4.22
CA PRO A 504 -10.25 -8.08 3.56
C PRO A 504 -11.53 -8.17 4.39
N ASN A 505 -12.29 -7.09 4.40
CA ASN A 505 -13.63 -7.02 4.97
C ASN A 505 -14.67 -7.42 3.90
N PRO A 506 -15.83 -7.98 4.26
CA PRO A 506 -16.95 -8.24 3.35
C PRO A 506 -17.19 -7.23 2.23
N ASP A 507 -17.13 -5.92 2.47
CA ASP A 507 -17.53 -4.96 1.43
C ASP A 507 -16.33 -4.31 0.72
N GLY A 508 -15.10 -4.64 1.14
CA GLY A 508 -13.87 -3.99 0.67
C GLY A 508 -12.65 -4.29 1.54
N GLY A 509 -11.47 -3.89 1.05
CA GLY A 509 -10.16 -4.22 1.61
C GLY A 509 -9.94 -3.76 3.06
N PRO A 510 -8.75 -4.07 3.62
CA PRO A 510 -7.49 -3.88 2.92
C PRO A 510 -6.96 -5.14 2.20
N TYR A 511 -6.35 -4.94 1.02
CA TYR A 511 -5.79 -6.00 0.16
C TYR A 511 -4.31 -5.76 -0.12
N CYS A 512 -3.57 -6.86 -0.28
CA CYS A 512 -2.18 -6.87 -0.72
C CYS A 512 -2.15 -7.00 -2.24
N THR A 513 -1.85 -5.93 -2.99
CA THR A 513 -1.87 -6.00 -4.46
C THR A 513 -0.61 -5.45 -5.09
N ARG A 514 -0.23 -6.06 -6.22
CA ARG A 514 0.86 -5.60 -7.10
C ARG A 514 0.71 -4.15 -7.48
N LEU A 515 -0.53 -3.69 -7.64
CA LEU A 515 -0.78 -2.33 -8.05
C LEU A 515 -0.26 -1.31 -7.03
N PHE A 516 -0.36 -1.61 -5.74
CA PHE A 516 0.02 -0.73 -4.66
C PHE A 516 1.45 -1.01 -4.21
N GLY A 517 2.36 -1.38 -5.11
CA GLY A 517 3.75 -1.66 -4.73
C GLY A 517 3.94 -2.92 -3.88
N GLY A 518 2.91 -3.76 -3.72
CA GLY A 518 2.95 -4.86 -2.75
C GLY A 518 2.79 -4.43 -1.30
N VAL A 519 2.15 -3.28 -1.07
CA VAL A 519 1.71 -2.85 0.27
C VAL A 519 0.23 -3.15 0.49
N CYS A 520 -0.14 -3.26 1.76
CA CYS A 520 -1.53 -3.50 2.13
C CYS A 520 -2.34 -2.20 2.14
N SER A 521 -3.25 -2.05 1.18
CA SER A 521 -4.06 -0.83 1.06
C SER A 521 -5.53 -1.13 0.90
N SER A 522 -6.36 -0.19 1.35
CA SER A 522 -7.81 -0.28 1.20
C SER A 522 -8.24 0.10 -0.21
N CYS A 523 -9.13 -0.70 -0.76
CA CYS A 523 -9.89 -0.43 -1.98
C CYS A 523 -11.26 -1.08 -1.80
N TYR A 524 -12.27 -0.65 -2.55
CA TYR A 524 -13.61 -1.24 -2.45
C TYR A 524 -13.99 -2.02 -3.72
N ILE A 525 -14.88 -3.00 -3.55
CA ILE A 525 -15.51 -3.69 -4.68
C ILE A 525 -16.89 -3.03 -4.86
N PRO A 526 -17.23 -2.51 -6.05
CA PRO A 526 -18.51 -1.84 -6.27
C PRO A 526 -19.68 -2.83 -6.20
N ASN A 527 -20.86 -2.36 -5.80
CA ASN A 527 -22.13 -3.11 -5.80
C ASN A 527 -22.10 -4.44 -5.01
N THR A 528 -21.36 -4.47 -3.91
CA THR A 528 -21.44 -5.54 -2.91
C THR A 528 -22.75 -5.47 -2.13
N ASP A 529 -23.16 -6.58 -1.53
CA ASP A 529 -24.25 -6.69 -0.55
C ASP A 529 -23.71 -7.35 0.74
N PRO A 530 -23.57 -6.59 1.85
CA PRO A 530 -23.89 -5.17 1.98
C PRO A 530 -22.97 -4.24 1.15
N PRO A 531 -23.40 -3.01 0.82
CA PRO A 531 -22.58 -2.07 0.05
C PRO A 531 -21.44 -1.50 0.90
N TYR A 532 -20.30 -1.22 0.27
CA TYR A 532 -19.18 -0.56 0.94
C TYR A 532 -19.62 0.79 1.55
N PRO A 533 -19.35 1.06 2.84
CA PRO A 533 -19.90 2.23 3.54
C PRO A 533 -19.51 3.59 2.95
N ASP A 534 -18.33 3.73 2.35
CA ASP A 534 -17.85 5.00 1.79
C ASP A 534 -17.00 4.78 0.52
N PRO A 535 -17.64 4.55 -0.64
CA PRO A 535 -16.95 4.26 -1.90
C PRO A 535 -16.19 5.47 -2.46
N THR A 536 -16.34 6.66 -1.86
CA THR A 536 -15.65 7.87 -2.32
C THR A 536 -14.29 8.09 -1.67
N SER A 537 -14.04 7.46 -0.51
CA SER A 537 -12.76 7.62 0.22
C SER A 537 -11.68 6.63 -0.20
N GLN A 538 -12.00 5.60 -0.97
CA GLN A 538 -11.04 4.60 -1.43
C GLN A 538 -11.19 4.36 -2.94
N PRO A 539 -10.12 3.99 -3.64
CA PRO A 539 -10.23 3.58 -5.04
C PRO A 539 -10.98 2.26 -5.17
N MET A 540 -11.54 1.98 -6.35
CA MET A 540 -12.01 0.63 -6.68
C MET A 540 -10.84 -0.34 -6.74
N CYS A 541 -11.04 -1.58 -6.33
CA CYS A 541 -10.01 -2.59 -6.39
C CYS A 541 -9.64 -3.00 -7.84
N PRO A 542 -8.44 -3.53 -8.08
CA PRO A 542 -8.09 -4.18 -9.35
C PRO A 542 -8.94 -5.44 -9.60
N TRP A 543 -9.19 -5.80 -10.86
CA TRP A 543 -10.03 -6.95 -11.25
C TRP A 543 -9.61 -8.26 -10.58
N ASP A 544 -8.31 -8.50 -10.51
CA ASP A 544 -7.74 -9.75 -9.97
C ASP A 544 -7.40 -9.69 -8.49
N VAL A 545 -7.82 -8.64 -7.75
CA VAL A 545 -7.45 -8.45 -6.34
C VAL A 545 -7.73 -9.70 -5.49
N LEU A 546 -8.84 -10.41 -5.73
CA LEU A 546 -9.24 -11.62 -5.01
C LEU A 546 -8.51 -12.89 -5.49
N LYS A 547 -7.90 -12.85 -6.68
CA LYS A 547 -7.10 -13.95 -7.26
C LYS A 547 -5.63 -13.82 -6.91
N GLU A 548 -5.17 -12.63 -6.50
CA GLU A 548 -3.79 -12.42 -6.10
C GLU A 548 -3.40 -13.30 -4.89
N LYS A 549 -2.18 -13.83 -4.95
CA LYS A 549 -1.62 -14.67 -3.89
C LYS A 549 -1.54 -13.86 -2.60
N GLY A 550 -1.99 -14.43 -1.49
CA GLY A 550 -2.10 -13.72 -0.20
C GLY A 550 -3.49 -13.12 0.05
N ASN A 551 -4.27 -12.84 -1.00
CA ASN A 551 -5.68 -12.43 -0.88
C ASN A 551 -6.65 -13.60 -1.13
N GLY A 552 -6.19 -14.74 -1.66
CA GLY A 552 -7.05 -15.84 -2.10
C GLY A 552 -7.86 -16.55 -1.00
N ASP A 553 -7.41 -16.52 0.26
CA ASP A 553 -8.19 -16.99 1.43
C ASP A 553 -9.26 -15.97 1.86
N ALA A 554 -9.17 -14.75 1.33
CA ALA A 554 -10.04 -13.65 1.64
C ALA A 554 -11.16 -13.48 0.60
N LYS A 555 -11.67 -14.58 0.03
CA LYS A 555 -13.09 -14.58 -0.36
C LYS A 555 -13.85 -14.31 0.94
N PRO A 556 -14.30 -13.08 1.21
CA PRO A 556 -14.85 -12.82 2.52
C PRO A 556 -16.10 -13.69 2.57
N VAL A 557 -16.21 -14.54 3.58
CA VAL A 557 -17.26 -15.58 3.69
C VAL A 557 -18.68 -14.97 3.67
N GLN A 558 -18.79 -13.64 3.61
CA GLN A 558 -20.00 -12.84 3.64
C GLN A 558 -20.21 -11.94 2.41
N THR A 559 -19.22 -11.69 1.53
CA THR A 559 -19.43 -10.80 0.37
C THR A 559 -20.34 -11.44 -0.66
N LYS A 560 -21.43 -10.78 -0.98
CA LYS A 560 -22.28 -11.10 -2.13
C LYS A 560 -22.30 -9.93 -3.09
N CYS A 561 -22.63 -10.18 -4.34
CA CYS A 561 -22.94 -9.13 -5.28
C CYS A 561 -24.43 -8.82 -5.23
N ALA A 562 -24.78 -7.53 -5.20
CA ALA A 562 -26.17 -7.09 -5.25
C ALA A 562 -26.83 -7.39 -6.61
N SER A 563 -26.02 -7.57 -7.66
CA SER A 563 -26.45 -7.88 -9.02
C SER A 563 -25.46 -8.83 -9.70
N GLU A 564 -26.00 -9.67 -10.60
CA GLU A 564 -25.21 -10.51 -11.50
C GLU A 564 -24.92 -9.84 -12.85
N ASP A 565 -25.39 -8.60 -13.06
CA ASP A 565 -25.13 -7.86 -14.29
C ASP A 565 -23.65 -7.40 -14.34
N PRO A 566 -22.89 -7.71 -15.41
CA PRO A 566 -21.52 -7.21 -15.60
C PRO A 566 -21.38 -5.68 -15.48
N LEU A 567 -22.41 -4.91 -15.84
CA LEU A 567 -22.41 -3.45 -15.68
C LEU A 567 -22.37 -3.02 -14.21
N SER A 568 -22.77 -3.90 -13.28
CA SER A 568 -22.61 -3.67 -11.84
C SER A 568 -21.19 -3.95 -11.35
N LEU A 569 -20.30 -4.48 -12.19
CA LEU A 569 -18.88 -4.77 -11.95
C LEU A 569 -18.58 -5.85 -10.89
N CYS A 570 -19.37 -5.96 -9.81
CA CYS A 570 -19.10 -6.85 -8.68
C CYS A 570 -18.83 -8.30 -9.11
N CYS A 571 -19.70 -8.86 -9.95
CA CYS A 571 -19.61 -10.26 -10.35
C CYS A 571 -18.30 -10.55 -11.13
N LEU A 572 -17.71 -9.54 -11.78
CA LEU A 572 -16.51 -9.69 -12.62
C LEU A 572 -15.27 -10.04 -11.80
N TYR A 573 -15.28 -9.77 -10.50
CA TYR A 573 -14.25 -10.17 -9.54
C TYR A 573 -14.30 -11.66 -9.16
N GLY A 574 -15.33 -12.41 -9.62
CA GLY A 574 -15.50 -13.83 -9.34
C GLY A 574 -16.15 -14.15 -7.99
N ILE A 575 -16.89 -13.19 -7.42
CA ILE A 575 -17.65 -13.36 -6.17
C ILE A 575 -18.93 -14.17 -6.43
N THR A 576 -19.69 -13.81 -7.46
CA THR A 576 -20.89 -14.51 -7.92
C THR A 576 -20.79 -14.81 -9.41
N THR A 577 -21.72 -15.62 -9.91
CA THR A 577 -21.93 -15.80 -11.36
C THR A 577 -22.35 -14.48 -12.00
N CYS A 578 -21.78 -14.17 -13.17
CA CYS A 578 -22.12 -12.97 -13.94
C CYS A 578 -23.23 -13.28 -14.97
N GLY A 579 -24.45 -13.58 -14.51
CA GLY A 579 -25.63 -13.73 -15.35
C GLY A 579 -25.45 -14.59 -16.61
N ASN A 580 -26.32 -14.39 -17.60
CA ASN A 580 -26.17 -14.98 -18.93
C ASN A 580 -25.54 -13.96 -19.88
N VAL A 581 -24.23 -13.98 -20.00
CA VAL A 581 -23.49 -13.25 -21.05
C VAL A 581 -23.03 -14.26 -22.09
N THR A 582 -23.22 -13.94 -23.38
CA THR A 582 -22.76 -14.79 -24.48
C THR A 582 -21.28 -14.55 -24.74
N GLY A 583 -20.48 -15.59 -24.59
CA GLY A 583 -19.03 -15.53 -24.71
C GLY A 583 -18.35 -14.84 -23.54
N THR A 584 -17.09 -15.18 -23.29
CA THR A 584 -16.32 -14.68 -22.15
C THR A 584 -14.93 -14.21 -22.50
N ASP A 585 -14.48 -14.43 -23.73
CA ASP A 585 -13.16 -14.04 -24.21
C ASP A 585 -13.23 -13.20 -25.49
N GLY A 586 -12.09 -12.76 -25.99
CA GLY A 586 -12.04 -11.86 -27.14
C GLY A 586 -12.63 -12.45 -28.41
N SER A 587 -12.65 -13.78 -28.52
CA SER A 587 -13.07 -14.51 -29.72
C SER A 587 -14.60 -14.64 -29.81
N ASP A 588 -15.30 -14.67 -28.67
CA ASP A 588 -16.72 -15.01 -28.62
C ASP A 588 -17.61 -14.03 -27.83
N ALA A 589 -17.03 -13.14 -27.00
CA ALA A 589 -17.81 -12.18 -26.22
C ALA A 589 -18.69 -11.30 -27.11
N GLU A 590 -19.89 -10.98 -26.61
CA GLU A 590 -20.83 -10.10 -27.29
C GLU A 590 -20.24 -8.71 -27.54
N LEU A 591 -20.50 -8.11 -28.70
CA LEU A 591 -20.03 -6.75 -29.04
C LEU A 591 -20.92 -5.67 -28.37
N THR A 592 -21.02 -5.75 -27.04
CA THR A 592 -21.77 -4.83 -26.18
C THR A 592 -20.88 -4.39 -25.02
N ALA A 593 -21.33 -3.37 -24.25
CA ALA A 593 -20.63 -2.94 -23.05
C ALA A 593 -20.36 -4.09 -22.05
N LYS A 594 -21.29 -5.05 -21.94
CA LYS A 594 -21.14 -6.23 -21.07
C LYS A 594 -20.04 -7.17 -21.56
N GLY A 595 -20.02 -7.48 -22.85
CA GLY A 595 -18.98 -8.32 -23.43
C GLY A 595 -17.60 -7.64 -23.41
N TYR A 596 -17.54 -6.33 -23.63
CA TYR A 596 -16.32 -5.55 -23.44
C TYR A 596 -15.77 -5.68 -22.02
N LEU A 597 -16.61 -5.52 -20.99
CA LEU A 597 -16.17 -5.67 -19.60
C LEU A 597 -15.72 -7.10 -19.28
N MET A 598 -16.34 -8.11 -19.89
CA MET A 598 -15.92 -9.51 -19.76
C MET A 598 -14.51 -9.76 -20.29
N VAL A 599 -14.15 -9.10 -21.41
CA VAL A 599 -12.79 -9.19 -21.98
C VAL A 599 -11.82 -8.29 -21.20
N ALA A 600 -12.23 -7.08 -20.82
CA ALA A 600 -11.39 -6.13 -20.09
C ALA A 600 -10.89 -6.69 -18.75
N ARG A 601 -11.75 -7.42 -18.01
CA ARG A 601 -11.34 -8.07 -16.75
C ARG A 601 -10.28 -9.16 -16.91
N MET A 602 -10.09 -9.70 -18.12
CA MET A 602 -9.06 -10.70 -18.38
C MET A 602 -7.65 -10.11 -18.31
N GLN A 603 -7.54 -8.79 -18.46
CA GLN A 603 -6.28 -8.06 -18.43
C GLN A 603 -5.24 -8.63 -19.40
N ASP A 604 -5.71 -9.02 -20.59
CA ASP A 604 -4.89 -9.60 -21.64
C ASP A 604 -5.09 -8.80 -22.91
N ASN A 605 -4.02 -8.12 -23.35
CA ASN A 605 -4.07 -7.31 -24.56
C ASN A 605 -4.42 -8.14 -25.81
N LYS A 606 -4.01 -9.41 -25.87
CA LYS A 606 -4.29 -10.28 -27.02
C LYS A 606 -5.77 -10.58 -27.13
N GLU A 607 -6.44 -10.81 -26.00
CA GLU A 607 -7.90 -11.00 -25.98
C GLU A 607 -8.64 -9.71 -26.33
N MET A 608 -8.19 -8.56 -25.81
CA MET A 608 -8.80 -7.28 -26.18
C MET A 608 -8.60 -6.94 -27.66
N VAL A 609 -7.44 -7.27 -28.25
CA VAL A 609 -7.19 -7.09 -29.69
C VAL A 609 -8.10 -7.98 -30.53
N LYS A 610 -8.34 -9.24 -30.15
CA LYS A 610 -9.32 -10.11 -30.84
C LYS A 610 -10.73 -9.53 -30.78
N PHE A 611 -11.12 -9.04 -29.61
CA PHE A 611 -12.42 -8.40 -29.41
C PHE A 611 -12.56 -7.13 -30.29
N ALA A 612 -11.55 -6.28 -30.29
CA ALA A 612 -11.50 -5.07 -31.10
C ALA A 612 -11.47 -5.36 -32.61
N GLN A 613 -10.79 -6.42 -33.05
CA GLN A 613 -10.83 -6.87 -34.44
C GLN A 613 -12.24 -7.26 -34.87
N ARG A 614 -12.94 -8.07 -34.07
CA ARG A 614 -14.34 -8.44 -34.33
C ARG A 614 -15.26 -7.23 -34.35
N TYR A 615 -15.03 -6.26 -33.45
CA TYR A 615 -15.74 -4.99 -33.48
C TYR A 615 -15.53 -4.27 -34.81
N VAL A 616 -14.28 -4.08 -35.26
CA VAL A 616 -13.94 -3.46 -36.55
C VAL A 616 -14.60 -4.18 -37.73
N GLU A 617 -14.54 -5.51 -37.76
CA GLU A 617 -15.14 -6.35 -38.80
C GLU A 617 -16.66 -6.21 -38.84
N SER A 618 -17.33 -6.06 -37.69
CA SER A 618 -18.77 -5.85 -37.61
C SER A 618 -19.23 -4.55 -38.30
N PHE A 619 -18.35 -3.53 -38.32
CA PHE A 619 -18.54 -2.26 -39.03
C PHE A 619 -17.95 -2.28 -40.45
N LYS A 620 -17.58 -3.45 -40.98
CA LYS A 620 -16.95 -3.63 -42.30
C LYS A 620 -15.62 -2.88 -42.45
N GLY A 621 -14.93 -2.63 -41.35
CA GLY A 621 -13.56 -2.14 -41.34
C GLY A 621 -12.55 -3.28 -41.50
N ALA A 622 -11.29 -2.91 -41.70
CA ALA A 622 -10.16 -3.83 -41.72
C ALA A 622 -9.00 -3.25 -40.91
N VAL A 623 -8.30 -4.10 -40.16
CA VAL A 623 -7.02 -3.74 -39.54
C VAL A 623 -5.94 -3.76 -40.61
N VAL A 624 -5.34 -2.60 -40.88
CA VAL A 624 -4.33 -2.40 -41.93
C VAL A 624 -2.90 -2.31 -41.37
N ASP A 625 -2.76 -1.95 -40.10
CA ASP A 625 -1.49 -1.98 -39.36
C ASP A 625 -1.72 -2.63 -37.99
N GLN A 626 -1.29 -3.88 -37.85
CA GLN A 626 -1.49 -4.66 -36.64
C GLN A 626 -0.73 -4.09 -35.43
N THR A 627 0.43 -3.47 -35.66
CA THR A 627 1.27 -2.93 -34.57
C THR A 627 0.66 -1.66 -34.02
N ALA A 628 0.30 -0.72 -34.90
CA ALA A 628 -0.39 0.50 -34.51
C ALA A 628 -1.73 0.19 -33.83
N PHE A 629 -2.49 -0.75 -34.40
CA PHE A 629 -3.77 -1.18 -33.84
C PHE A 629 -3.62 -1.79 -32.45
N SER A 630 -2.69 -2.72 -32.26
CA SER A 630 -2.45 -3.36 -30.96
C SER A 630 -2.01 -2.35 -29.90
N SER A 631 -1.25 -1.32 -30.29
CA SER A 631 -0.83 -0.24 -29.39
C SER A 631 -1.99 0.68 -28.99
N ASP A 632 -2.90 0.99 -29.92
CA ASP A 632 -4.08 1.82 -29.63
C ASP A 632 -5.07 1.05 -28.72
N VAL A 633 -5.34 -0.21 -29.04
CA VAL A 633 -6.24 -1.10 -28.29
C VAL A 633 -5.73 -1.38 -26.87
N TYR A 634 -4.42 -1.52 -26.68
CA TYR A 634 -3.82 -1.71 -25.35
C TYR A 634 -4.36 -0.71 -24.32
N SER A 635 -4.52 0.53 -24.75
CA SER A 635 -4.97 1.61 -23.87
C SER A 635 -6.49 1.78 -23.75
N THR A 636 -7.26 0.83 -24.26
CA THR A 636 -8.72 0.79 -24.11
C THR A 636 -9.16 0.08 -22.84
N TRP A 637 -8.33 -0.80 -22.29
CA TRP A 637 -8.62 -1.54 -21.07
C TRP A 637 -7.61 -1.19 -19.97
N HIS A 638 -7.86 -1.69 -18.77
CA HIS A 638 -7.02 -1.42 -17.61
C HIS A 638 -7.19 -2.51 -16.53
N TYR A 639 -6.20 -2.66 -15.64
CA TYR A 639 -6.28 -3.59 -14.50
C TYR A 639 -7.36 -3.22 -13.47
N GLN A 640 -7.82 -1.96 -13.50
CA GLN A 640 -8.87 -1.44 -12.62
C GLN A 640 -10.17 -1.28 -13.41
N PRO A 641 -11.33 -1.55 -12.80
CA PRO A 641 -12.61 -1.29 -13.43
C PRO A 641 -12.79 0.19 -13.80
N PRO A 642 -13.53 0.47 -14.90
CA PRO A 642 -13.97 1.83 -15.19
C PRO A 642 -15.00 2.30 -14.16
N THR A 643 -14.91 3.58 -13.76
CA THR A 643 -15.89 4.21 -12.86
C THR A 643 -17.28 4.32 -13.50
N LEU A 644 -17.32 4.46 -14.83
CA LEU A 644 -18.53 4.55 -15.63
C LEU A 644 -18.49 3.45 -16.72
N PRO A 645 -19.06 2.27 -16.45
CA PRO A 645 -18.92 1.11 -17.33
C PRO A 645 -19.50 1.30 -18.73
N GLU A 646 -20.62 2.03 -18.86
CA GLU A 646 -21.21 2.36 -20.15
C GLU A 646 -20.35 3.36 -20.95
N GLN A 647 -19.82 4.39 -20.28
CA GLN A 647 -18.93 5.35 -20.95
C GLN A 647 -17.63 4.69 -21.40
N ALA A 648 -17.11 3.72 -20.65
CA ALA A 648 -15.90 2.99 -21.05
C ALA A 648 -16.08 2.21 -22.36
N TRP A 649 -17.29 1.73 -22.66
CA TRP A 649 -17.61 1.14 -23.96
C TRP A 649 -17.56 2.17 -25.08
N ASP A 650 -18.12 3.36 -24.86
CA ASP A 650 -18.07 4.45 -25.85
C ASP A 650 -16.63 4.92 -26.09
N ASP A 651 -15.82 4.99 -25.03
CA ASP A 651 -14.40 5.34 -25.10
C ASP A 651 -13.58 4.26 -25.84
N PHE A 652 -13.88 2.98 -25.60
CA PHE A 652 -13.33 1.85 -26.36
C PHE A 652 -13.67 1.98 -27.84
N ALA A 653 -14.96 2.11 -28.17
CA ALA A 653 -15.45 2.23 -29.53
C ALA A 653 -14.83 3.44 -30.25
N SER A 654 -14.75 4.58 -29.57
CA SER A 654 -14.12 5.80 -30.06
C SER A 654 -12.63 5.61 -30.35
N THR A 655 -11.88 4.99 -29.42
CA THR A 655 -10.44 4.73 -29.58
C THR A 655 -10.19 3.78 -30.75
N VAL A 656 -10.95 2.70 -30.86
CA VAL A 656 -10.83 1.72 -31.95
C VAL A 656 -11.17 2.37 -33.29
N ASN A 657 -12.22 3.20 -33.35
CA ASN A 657 -12.63 3.90 -34.57
C ASN A 657 -11.63 4.96 -35.03
N GLN A 658 -10.90 5.57 -34.11
CA GLN A 658 -9.88 6.58 -34.38
C GLN A 658 -8.48 5.99 -34.53
N SER A 659 -8.31 4.68 -34.33
CA SER A 659 -7.01 4.03 -34.44
C SER A 659 -6.42 4.22 -35.83
N SER A 660 -5.14 4.60 -35.85
CA SER A 660 -4.39 4.74 -37.10
C SER A 660 -4.15 3.41 -37.82
N GLY A 661 -4.31 2.29 -37.10
CA GLY A 661 -4.17 0.94 -37.64
C GLY A 661 -5.43 0.36 -38.29
N VAL A 662 -6.54 1.11 -38.32
CA VAL A 662 -7.82 0.66 -38.91
C VAL A 662 -8.18 1.46 -40.15
N SER A 663 -8.77 0.77 -41.13
CA SER A 663 -9.43 1.38 -42.27
C SER A 663 -10.89 0.94 -42.34
N PHE A 664 -11.80 1.88 -42.12
CA PHE A 664 -13.20 1.69 -42.45
C PHE A 664 -13.37 2.11 -43.91
N ASN A 665 -13.58 1.14 -44.80
CA ASN A 665 -13.78 1.45 -46.22
C ASN A 665 -14.97 2.41 -46.40
N PRO A 666 -14.82 3.44 -47.25
CA PRO A 666 -15.63 3.55 -48.44
C PRO A 666 -14.84 2.92 -49.58
N VAL A 667 -15.49 2.06 -50.37
CA VAL A 667 -14.92 1.54 -51.62
C VAL A 667 -14.25 2.69 -52.41
N LYS A 668 -12.98 2.54 -52.78
CA LYS A 668 -12.26 3.52 -53.63
C LYS A 668 -13.08 3.78 -54.90
N PRO A 669 -13.41 5.05 -55.26
CA PRO A 669 -13.69 5.35 -56.65
C PRO A 669 -12.39 5.13 -57.43
N THR A 670 -12.45 4.26 -58.43
CA THR A 670 -11.45 4.14 -59.50
C THR A 670 -11.11 5.51 -60.09
N PRO A 671 -9.89 5.72 -60.61
CA PRO A 671 -9.50 7.00 -61.17
C PRO A 671 -10.48 7.39 -62.28
N LYS A 672 -11.12 8.56 -62.13
CA LYS A 672 -11.99 9.14 -63.15
C LYS A 672 -11.16 9.39 -64.41
N PRO A 673 -11.54 8.85 -65.58
CA PRO A 673 -11.17 9.48 -66.84
C PRO A 673 -11.84 10.85 -66.86
N SER A 674 -11.07 11.87 -67.20
CA SER A 674 -11.56 13.20 -67.55
C SER A 674 -12.58 13.10 -68.70
N GLY A 675 -13.81 13.57 -68.50
CA GLY A 675 -14.72 13.81 -69.61
C GLY A 675 -16.20 13.86 -69.28
N GLY A 676 -16.77 15.08 -69.27
CA GLY A 676 -18.10 15.39 -69.79
C GLY A 676 -19.33 15.00 -68.97
N GLY A 677 -20.25 15.96 -68.76
CA GLY A 677 -21.61 15.60 -68.33
C GLY A 677 -22.45 16.73 -67.72
N GLY A 678 -22.54 17.89 -68.37
CA GLY A 678 -23.56 18.88 -68.05
C GLY A 678 -24.93 18.42 -68.56
N LEU A 679 -25.69 17.67 -67.76
CA LEU A 679 -27.11 17.41 -68.08
C LEU A 679 -27.99 17.05 -66.87
N THR A 680 -27.43 16.94 -65.65
CA THR A 680 -28.19 16.58 -64.44
C THR A 680 -28.74 17.76 -63.66
N TRP A 681 -28.20 18.97 -63.85
CA TRP A 681 -28.62 20.16 -63.09
C TRP A 681 -29.99 20.70 -63.55
N LEU A 682 -30.32 20.56 -64.84
CA LEU A 682 -31.58 21.05 -65.42
C LEU A 682 -32.81 20.34 -64.82
N TRP A 683 -32.71 19.04 -64.54
CA TRP A 683 -33.80 18.25 -63.98
C TRP A 683 -34.08 18.53 -62.51
N ILE A 684 -33.06 18.90 -61.74
CA ILE A 684 -33.21 19.29 -60.32
C ILE A 684 -33.94 20.62 -60.21
N VAL A 685 -33.65 21.59 -61.08
CA VAL A 685 -34.36 22.87 -61.12
C VAL A 685 -35.82 22.69 -61.50
N ILE A 686 -36.10 21.86 -62.50
CA ILE A 686 -37.48 21.57 -62.94
C ILE A 686 -38.28 20.92 -61.81
N ALA A 687 -37.69 19.96 -61.07
CA ALA A 687 -38.36 19.29 -59.96
C ALA A 687 -38.70 20.26 -58.80
N VAL A 688 -37.80 21.20 -58.48
CA VAL A 688 -38.03 22.22 -57.43
C VAL A 688 -39.14 23.20 -57.84
N VAL A 689 -39.19 23.61 -59.11
CA VAL A 689 -40.24 24.51 -59.62
C VAL A 689 -41.61 23.82 -59.62
N VAL A 690 -41.68 22.54 -60.00
CA VAL A 690 -42.94 21.77 -59.99
C VAL A 690 -43.47 21.58 -58.57
N LEU A 691 -42.61 21.30 -57.59
CA LEU A 691 -43.02 21.16 -56.18
C LEU A 691 -43.51 22.48 -55.58
N ALA A 692 -42.90 23.61 -55.96
CA ALA A 692 -43.35 24.94 -55.53
C ALA A 692 -44.73 25.31 -56.09
N LEU A 693 -45.00 24.96 -57.36
CA LEU A 693 -46.30 25.21 -58.00
C LEU A 693 -47.43 24.35 -57.41
N LEU A 694 -47.14 23.08 -57.06
CA LEU A 694 -48.11 22.20 -56.39
C LEU A 694 -48.44 22.67 -54.97
N GLY A 695 -47.45 23.18 -54.23
CA GLY A 695 -47.65 23.77 -52.91
C GLY A 695 -48.54 25.03 -52.96
N PHE A 696 -48.37 25.87 -53.98
CA PHE A 696 -49.17 27.08 -54.17
C PHE A 696 -50.63 26.77 -54.54
N ALA A 697 -50.85 25.72 -55.34
CA ALA A 697 -52.20 25.25 -55.69
C ALA A 697 -52.95 24.68 -54.47
N ALA A 698 -52.28 23.92 -53.60
CA ALA A 698 -52.86 23.39 -52.36
C ALA A 698 -53.19 24.50 -51.34
N PHE A 699 -52.38 25.56 -51.30
CA PHE A 699 -52.62 26.73 -50.43
C PHE A 699 -53.86 27.52 -50.87
N LYS A 700 -54.05 27.76 -52.18
CA LYS A 700 -55.27 28.38 -52.71
C LYS A 700 -56.52 27.50 -52.55
N TYR A 701 -56.38 26.18 -52.61
CA TYR A 701 -57.50 25.26 -52.37
C TYR A 701 -57.99 25.31 -50.91
N ARG A 702 -57.08 25.50 -49.94
CA ARG A 702 -57.44 25.65 -48.52
C ARG A 702 -58.11 26.99 -48.16
N GLN A 703 -57.77 28.09 -48.83
CA GLN A 703 -58.42 29.38 -48.55
C GLN A 703 -59.89 29.42 -48.98
N ASN A 704 -60.33 28.55 -49.90
CA ASN A 704 -61.70 28.53 -50.41
C ASN A 704 -62.70 27.72 -49.55
N GLN A 705 -62.27 27.11 -48.44
CA GLN A 705 -63.10 26.24 -47.60
C GLN A 705 -63.54 26.87 -46.27
N GLN A 706 -63.12 28.10 -45.93
CA GLN A 706 -63.58 28.79 -44.73
C GLN A 706 -64.75 29.74 -45.03
N GLY A 707 -65.93 29.15 -45.16
CA GLY A 707 -67.18 29.86 -45.28
C GLY A 707 -68.38 29.00 -44.90
N ARG A 708 -68.51 28.60 -43.63
CA ARG A 708 -69.81 28.31 -42.97
C ARG A 708 -69.67 27.95 -41.48
N ALA A 709 -70.36 28.76 -40.64
CA ALA A 709 -70.92 28.54 -39.28
C ALA A 709 -69.94 28.16 -38.15
N GLY A 710 -70.03 28.64 -36.89
CA GLY A 710 -70.95 29.49 -36.12
C GLY A 710 -70.67 29.20 -34.61
N GLY A 711 -70.41 30.22 -33.78
CA GLY A 711 -70.02 30.10 -32.33
C GLY A 711 -71.19 29.87 -31.36
N PRO A 712 -71.19 30.35 -30.08
CA PRO A 712 -70.13 30.92 -29.22
C PRO A 712 -70.23 30.52 -27.68
N PHE A 713 -69.52 31.27 -26.80
CA PHE A 713 -69.55 31.39 -25.29
C PHE A 713 -68.43 30.67 -24.49
N ARG A 714 -67.42 31.37 -23.90
CA ARG A 714 -67.32 32.15 -22.61
C ARG A 714 -67.39 31.21 -21.36
N PHE A 715 -66.63 31.31 -20.24
CA PHE A 715 -65.85 32.36 -19.57
C PHE A 715 -64.97 31.75 -18.42
N ALA A 716 -63.82 32.37 -18.15
CA ALA A 716 -63.00 32.57 -16.93
C ALA A 716 -63.09 31.74 -15.60
N THR A 717 -61.88 31.38 -15.11
CA THR A 717 -61.26 31.54 -13.76
C THR A 717 -61.86 31.04 -12.42
N ARG A 718 -60.91 30.47 -11.61
CA ARG A 718 -60.76 30.45 -10.13
C ARG A 718 -61.80 29.69 -9.29
N PHE A 719 -61.36 28.74 -8.44
CA PHE A 719 -61.11 28.97 -7.00
C PHE A 719 -60.55 27.71 -6.30
N ALA A 720 -59.83 27.96 -5.20
CA ALA A 720 -59.14 27.01 -4.33
C ALA A 720 -60.00 26.44 -3.19
N ARG A 721 -59.35 25.56 -2.38
CA ARG A 721 -59.74 24.97 -1.07
C ARG A 721 -60.58 23.69 -1.21
N ARG A 722 -60.48 22.67 -0.36
CA ARG A 722 -59.93 22.45 0.99
C ARG A 722 -60.02 20.93 1.22
N PHE A 723 -59.18 20.31 2.05
CA PHE A 723 -59.61 19.52 3.22
C PHE A 723 -58.39 19.09 4.05
N HIS A 724 -58.62 19.00 5.36
CA HIS A 724 -57.69 18.95 6.49
C HIS A 724 -57.87 17.60 7.22
N TRP A 725 -56.77 17.03 7.78
CA TRP A 725 -56.60 16.44 9.14
C TRP A 725 -57.53 15.28 9.58
N ALA A 726 -57.25 14.39 10.52
CA ALA A 726 -56.12 13.86 11.30
C ALA A 726 -56.72 12.73 12.19
N ASP A 727 -55.88 11.84 12.76
CA ASP A 727 -56.02 11.17 14.08
C ASP A 727 -54.80 10.21 14.19
N MET A 728 -53.77 10.35 15.05
CA MET A 728 -53.63 10.39 16.52
C MET A 728 -54.02 9.09 17.25
N ALA A 729 -53.01 8.38 17.79
CA ALA A 729 -53.09 7.74 19.11
C ALA A 729 -51.68 7.51 19.70
N VAL A 730 -51.52 8.00 20.92
CA VAL A 730 -50.38 7.95 21.84
C VAL A 730 -50.60 6.80 22.84
N PHE A 731 -49.54 6.17 23.36
CA PHE A 731 -49.57 5.53 24.68
C PHE A 731 -48.24 5.74 25.42
N VAL A 732 -48.35 6.02 26.73
CA VAL A 732 -47.34 6.51 27.68
C VAL A 732 -47.36 5.61 28.93
N LEU A 733 -46.18 5.10 29.33
CA LEU A 733 -45.62 4.81 30.69
C LEU A 733 -46.44 3.93 31.71
N PRO A 734 -45.94 3.48 32.90
CA PRO A 734 -44.77 3.96 33.68
C PRO A 734 -43.96 2.95 34.58
N ASP A 735 -42.88 3.49 35.20
CA ASP A 735 -42.27 3.25 36.54
C ASP A 735 -41.74 1.85 36.98
N ALA A 736 -40.75 1.66 37.88
CA ALA A 736 -39.70 2.43 38.56
C ALA A 736 -38.92 1.45 39.51
N VAL A 737 -37.87 1.92 40.21
CA VAL A 737 -37.36 1.42 41.54
C VAL A 737 -36.48 0.13 41.48
N GLU A 738 -35.33 -0.09 42.15
CA GLU A 738 -34.56 0.54 43.23
C GLU A 738 -33.10 0.01 43.21
N SER A 739 -32.21 0.71 43.93
CA SER A 739 -30.93 0.19 44.41
C SER A 739 -31.09 -0.46 45.80
N PRO A 740 -30.14 -1.30 46.24
CA PRO A 740 -29.57 -1.02 47.57
C PRO A 740 -28.05 -1.21 47.67
N GLN A 741 -27.52 -0.49 48.66
CA GLN A 741 -26.12 -0.33 49.04
C GLN A 741 -25.65 -1.37 50.11
N ILE A 742 -24.31 -1.43 50.25
CA ILE A 742 -23.47 -1.90 51.37
C ILE A 742 -23.08 -3.39 51.43
N ALA A 743 -21.80 -3.66 51.17
CA ALA A 743 -20.92 -4.36 52.12
C ALA A 743 -19.45 -4.04 51.81
N TRP A 744 -18.76 -3.43 52.78
CA TRP A 744 -17.31 -3.31 52.83
C TRP A 744 -16.68 -4.70 53.02
N CYS A 745 -15.63 -5.05 52.26
CA CYS A 745 -14.55 -5.93 52.71
C CYS A 745 -13.30 -5.75 51.83
N GLU A 746 -12.18 -5.54 52.52
CA GLU A 746 -10.83 -5.33 52.02
C GLU A 746 -10.18 -6.61 51.45
N ALA A 747 -9.08 -6.42 50.72
CA ALA A 747 -8.10 -7.42 50.25
C ALA A 747 -8.58 -8.54 49.30
N ARG A 748 -8.21 -8.42 48.01
CA ARG A 748 -8.51 -9.35 46.89
C ARG A 748 -8.07 -10.82 47.13
N ASP A 749 -8.96 -11.67 47.65
CA ASP A 749 -8.76 -13.10 47.96
C ASP A 749 -8.83 -14.10 46.77
N GLY A 750 -8.74 -13.63 45.52
CA GLY A 750 -8.57 -14.49 44.33
C GLY A 750 -9.62 -15.62 44.16
N CYS A 751 -9.23 -16.75 43.54
CA CYS A 751 -10.13 -17.89 43.27
C CYS A 751 -10.36 -18.82 44.48
N LEU A 752 -9.86 -18.48 45.67
CA LEU A 752 -9.98 -19.33 46.88
C LEU A 752 -11.42 -19.35 47.43
N ASN A 753 -12.20 -18.30 47.16
CA ASN A 753 -13.59 -18.17 47.61
C ASN A 753 -14.54 -19.16 46.93
N PHE A 754 -14.10 -19.82 45.86
CA PHE A 754 -14.91 -20.81 45.10
C PHE A 754 -14.61 -22.26 45.49
N ILE A 755 -13.79 -22.47 46.52
CA ILE A 755 -13.39 -23.79 47.01
C ILE A 755 -13.81 -23.88 48.49
N ASP A 756 -14.57 -24.91 48.85
CA ASP A 756 -14.97 -25.20 50.23
C ASP A 756 -14.28 -26.46 50.74
N GLU A 757 -14.28 -26.66 52.06
CA GLU A 757 -13.82 -27.91 52.66
C GLU A 757 -14.76 -29.04 52.24
N ASN A 758 -14.20 -30.21 51.95
CA ASN A 758 -14.87 -31.38 51.37
C ASN A 758 -15.27 -31.28 49.89
N ASP A 759 -14.91 -30.21 49.17
CA ASP A 759 -15.12 -30.14 47.72
C ASP A 759 -14.27 -31.15 46.95
N GLU A 760 -14.86 -31.74 45.90
CA GLU A 760 -14.12 -32.50 44.91
C GLU A 760 -13.38 -31.55 43.95
N VAL A 761 -12.04 -31.68 43.90
CA VAL A 761 -11.17 -30.87 43.05
C VAL A 761 -10.34 -31.72 42.09
N LEU A 762 -10.08 -31.17 40.91
CA LEU A 762 -9.12 -31.73 39.96
C LEU A 762 -7.77 -31.00 40.09
N VAL A 763 -6.74 -31.76 40.44
CA VAL A 763 -5.39 -31.24 40.69
C VAL A 763 -4.45 -31.64 39.55
N SER A 764 -3.62 -30.69 39.11
CA SER A 764 -2.60 -30.88 38.07
C SER A 764 -1.19 -30.62 38.61
N GLY A 765 -0.17 -31.14 37.95
CA GLY A 765 1.23 -30.83 38.27
C GLY A 765 1.56 -29.35 38.05
N PHE A 766 2.29 -28.74 38.98
CA PHE A 766 2.63 -27.31 38.97
C PHE A 766 4.10 -27.03 38.60
N GLY A 767 4.75 -27.98 37.91
CA GLY A 767 6.12 -27.83 37.43
C GLY A 767 7.20 -27.88 38.52
N ARG A 768 8.46 -27.99 38.10
CA ARG A 768 9.67 -27.78 38.91
C ARG A 768 10.59 -26.89 38.08
N ARG A 769 10.78 -25.64 38.47
CA ARG A 769 11.93 -24.85 38.03
C ARG A 769 12.80 -24.61 39.26
N GLY A 770 14.12 -24.61 39.05
CA GLY A 770 15.10 -24.63 40.14
C GLY A 770 14.99 -23.40 41.04
N HIS A 771 15.68 -23.46 42.18
CA HIS A 771 15.73 -22.51 43.30
C HIS A 771 15.81 -21.02 42.91
N ALA A 772 14.72 -20.47 42.37
CA ALA A 772 14.63 -19.07 42.00
C ALA A 772 14.04 -18.28 43.16
N VAL A 773 14.43 -17.01 43.23
CA VAL A 773 13.91 -16.07 44.21
C VAL A 773 12.40 -15.88 43.98
N GLY A 774 11.57 -16.11 45.00
CA GLY A 774 10.10 -16.05 44.90
C GLY A 774 9.35 -17.37 44.70
N ASP A 775 10.04 -18.52 44.66
CA ASP A 775 9.42 -19.85 44.59
C ASP A 775 8.57 -20.20 45.83
N ILE A 776 7.57 -21.08 45.65
CA ILE A 776 6.70 -21.61 46.72
C ILE A 776 7.29 -22.92 47.26
N PRO A 777 7.91 -22.92 48.45
CA PRO A 777 8.55 -24.12 48.99
C PRO A 777 7.50 -25.21 49.26
N GLY A 778 7.77 -26.43 48.81
CA GLY A 778 6.95 -27.62 49.11
C GLY A 778 5.68 -27.80 48.26
N VAL A 779 5.26 -26.80 47.46
CA VAL A 779 4.06 -26.92 46.60
C VAL A 779 4.44 -27.37 45.20
N ARG A 780 3.85 -28.48 44.75
CA ARG A 780 4.17 -29.12 43.46
C ARG A 780 2.94 -29.30 42.56
N PHE A 781 1.79 -28.83 43.01
CA PHE A 781 0.49 -29.09 42.38
C PHE A 781 -0.37 -27.81 42.37
N LYS A 782 -1.33 -27.73 41.45
CA LYS A 782 -2.31 -26.63 41.36
C LYS A 782 -3.73 -27.14 41.14
N VAL A 783 -4.72 -26.41 41.65
CA VAL A 783 -6.14 -26.69 41.42
C VAL A 783 -6.57 -26.14 40.06
N VAL A 784 -7.31 -26.93 39.28
CA VAL A 784 -7.77 -26.56 37.92
C VAL A 784 -9.31 -26.54 37.81
N LYS A 785 -9.99 -27.46 38.50
CA LYS A 785 -11.46 -27.56 38.52
C LYS A 785 -11.97 -27.85 39.94
N VAL A 786 -13.18 -27.41 40.22
CA VAL A 786 -13.92 -27.62 41.47
C VAL A 786 -15.33 -28.07 41.11
N ALA A 787 -15.82 -29.18 41.69
CA ALA A 787 -17.16 -29.73 41.43
C ALA A 787 -17.48 -29.89 39.92
N GLY A 788 -16.50 -30.35 39.12
CA GLY A 788 -16.64 -30.52 37.67
C GLY A 788 -16.55 -29.23 36.84
N CYS A 789 -16.66 -28.06 37.46
CA CYS A 789 -16.57 -26.74 36.82
C CYS A 789 -15.13 -26.23 36.78
N GLY A 790 -14.75 -25.58 35.68
CA GLY A 790 -13.42 -24.96 35.54
C GLY A 790 -13.29 -23.75 36.48
N LEU A 791 -12.21 -23.66 37.24
CA LEU A 791 -12.01 -22.58 38.22
C LEU A 791 -12.04 -21.20 37.56
N GLY A 792 -11.54 -21.09 36.31
CA GLY A 792 -11.64 -19.86 35.50
C GLY A 792 -13.04 -19.53 35.00
N ALA A 793 -13.91 -20.54 34.83
CA ALA A 793 -15.30 -20.32 34.44
C ALA A 793 -16.14 -19.85 35.64
N LEU A 794 -15.87 -20.40 36.84
CA LEU A 794 -16.46 -19.95 38.11
C LEU A 794 -16.03 -18.50 38.41
N TYR A 795 -14.74 -18.19 38.29
CA TYR A 795 -14.22 -16.83 38.53
C TYR A 795 -14.78 -15.77 37.56
N ARG A 796 -15.02 -16.13 36.28
CA ARG A 796 -15.58 -15.22 35.28
C ARG A 796 -17.12 -15.23 35.24
N ASN A 797 -17.78 -15.85 36.23
CA ASN A 797 -19.23 -16.03 36.29
C ASN A 797 -19.85 -16.63 35.01
N LYS A 798 -19.08 -17.39 34.22
CA LYS A 798 -19.58 -18.07 33.00
C LYS A 798 -20.36 -19.34 33.32
N LYS A 799 -20.17 -19.90 34.53
CA LYS A 799 -20.89 -21.05 35.08
C LYS A 799 -20.97 -20.87 36.59
N GLU A 800 -22.08 -21.30 37.19
CA GLU A 800 -22.23 -21.37 38.65
C GLU A 800 -21.77 -22.72 39.21
N LYS A 801 -21.36 -22.76 40.48
CA LYS A 801 -21.02 -24.00 41.18
C LYS A 801 -22.32 -24.80 41.38
N PRO A 802 -22.41 -26.05 40.89
CA PRO A 802 -23.59 -26.87 41.13
C PRO A 802 -23.78 -27.04 42.63
N ARG A 803 -24.95 -26.68 43.15
CA ARG A 803 -25.30 -26.93 44.56
C ARG A 803 -25.55 -28.43 44.70
N SER A 804 -24.73 -29.09 45.52
CA SER A 804 -24.90 -30.49 45.93
C SER A 804 -26.06 -30.62 46.91
#